data_AF-A0A1F9WXM2-F1
#
_entry.id   AF-A0A1F9WXM2-F1
#
_cell.length_a   1.000
_cell.length_b   1.000
_cell.length_c   1.000
_cell.angle_alpha   90.00
_cell.angle_beta   90.00
_cell.angle_gamma   90.00
#
_symmetry.space_group_name_H-M   'P 1'
#
loop_
_entity.id
_entity.type
_entity.pdbx_description
1 polymer ?
#
loop_
_entity_poly.entity_id
_entity_poly.type
_entity_poly.pdbx_seq_one_letter_code
_entity_poly.pdbx_strand_id
1 'polypeptide(L)'
;MDKKRTTFRLITFVFIAFVLSAVSCINNLSAAASLSQTLRAPFSNIDVTFTDISVYSSDNSEWISIMSDQKTVNLSSLADLGLTQVIGDNNIPSGNYTKVRYTISEAVGKPKNNNQQFVFELSDVIFEENYSFTVNSGNSYLLTIQFDLFGSITDTVTGYKYFPVVSKISLMKYEEFVCTIKPTGGDYTTLSQWSEAIDCDLTVSTNVVFNGVKTGTMNDGALVTGSVSGAQAKVWHATVDGTQIFVNVTNGMFASGEQIRVNESNYFTTSDNGNLVIAVAECYAMEHPGSVYLAAHTGHWTTGPNNYIEIRTPVSERHNGKWDDTKFRMTVDDESYGFSVAASHVRLDGLQIEVLNEASDHARGIELSGSSEYGPWDRRISNCIIKGKDSFTGGLTRYGISYSGSACSSSAVKLWNDVIYDFNTTGDVICRGIYAGRQNSRWYLYNNTIQNCKTGICSNNAEAVIVMNTLVQDCNNGFEGNFDTSSDYNLSDLANDAPGTNSKNETTVSFVNKSGDDFHLLKADAGAKDSGVDLSTNLNLYFAADIDGESREGNWDIGADEYFTPLPVEFICTIKSTGGDYATLNQWTEAIDCDLTVPTNVVFNGTKTGTINDGTMVTGSISGAYGKVWHATVEGTQIFINITSGTFVADEQIRVNEFNYFTTSSNGTGAIAVAECYAMEHPGSVYLAAHTGHWTTSPDNYIEIRTPVSERHTGTLDDTKFKITADDEGYGFSIAASDVRLDGLQIEVLNEASDHARGIELSGSSEYAPWDRRIANCIIKGKGNFAGGLTRYGISYSGSASLNSMVKLWNNVVYDFNAASTNTACIGVWAGKQNSKWYVYNNTIQNCKTGIYGGNAEAVIVKNTIVQDCSDGFKNNFDASSDYNLSDLAGDAPGTNSKNETTVSFVNKSGDDFHLADRDTGARNAGVDLLTDLFLAFNYDIDGNERPVDDVWDMGADEESTLGMMKVVRQQLADPTFKLGDVYAYPNPSKGGIKPTIHVEVGMADSVNLKIYNLAAELIYEVDIDDTLKIVDNKYAYEYQWNTAGIASGVYIYYVDAQKSGKNHIKIVRKLALIR
;
A
#
# COMPACT_ATOMS: atom_id res chain seq x y z
N MET A 1 9.29 8.56 -4.29
CA MET A 1 10.73 8.18 -4.33
C MET A 1 11.31 8.41 -2.94
N ASP A 2 11.58 7.34 -2.19
CA ASP A 2 12.76 7.27 -1.33
C ASP A 2 13.06 5.77 -1.10
N LYS A 3 14.21 5.29 -1.57
CA LYS A 3 14.60 3.89 -1.41
C LYS A 3 14.97 3.69 0.05
N LYS A 4 14.04 3.15 0.84
CA LYS A 4 14.33 2.53 2.14
C LYS A 4 15.59 1.68 1.96
N ARG A 5 16.70 2.08 2.57
CA ARG A 5 17.82 1.17 2.82
C ARG A 5 17.27 0.17 3.82
N THR A 6 16.74 -0.93 3.33
CA THR A 6 16.21 -2.01 4.16
C THR A 6 17.38 -2.63 4.90
N THR A 7 17.45 -2.40 6.22
CA THR A 7 18.52 -2.82 7.11
C THR A 7 18.04 -4.05 7.91
N PHE A 8 18.84 -5.12 8.00
CA PHE A 8 18.43 -6.44 8.54
C PHE A 8 19.31 -6.97 9.64
N ARG A 9 18.72 -7.50 10.71
CA ARG A 9 19.46 -7.89 11.90
C ARG A 9 20.23 -9.21 11.71
N LEU A 10 21.55 -9.13 11.61
CA LEU A 10 22.46 -10.27 11.68
C LEU A 10 23.04 -10.36 13.10
N ILE A 11 22.77 -11.47 13.77
CA ILE A 11 23.24 -11.71 15.13
C ILE A 11 24.36 -12.74 15.06
N THR A 12 25.51 -12.38 15.62
CA THR A 12 26.69 -13.25 15.65
C THR A 12 26.91 -13.79 17.05
N PHE A 13 26.97 -15.11 17.15
CA PHE A 13 27.45 -15.79 18.33
C PHE A 13 28.79 -16.46 18.05
N VAL A 14 29.64 -16.49 19.08
CA VAL A 14 30.76 -17.41 19.12
C VAL A 14 30.38 -18.56 20.04
N PHE A 15 30.39 -19.77 19.47
CA PHE A 15 30.22 -21.03 20.17
C PHE A 15 31.58 -21.70 20.31
N ILE A 16 31.90 -22.32 21.45
CA ILE A 16 33.15 -23.07 21.60
C ILE A 16 32.83 -24.34 22.35
N ALA A 17 33.16 -25.50 21.77
CA ALA A 17 33.27 -26.77 22.50
C ALA A 17 34.10 -27.79 21.71
N PHE A 18 35.15 -28.35 22.35
CA PHE A 18 35.18 -29.75 22.82
C PHE A 18 36.42 -30.07 23.67
N VAL A 19 36.23 -30.85 24.76
CA VAL A 19 37.22 -31.77 25.36
C VAL A 19 36.93 -33.22 24.86
N LEU A 20 37.93 -33.86 24.23
CA LEU A 20 37.94 -35.09 23.40
C LEU A 20 37.27 -36.41 23.91
N SER A 21 36.85 -37.31 22.98
CA SER A 21 37.47 -38.64 22.74
C SER A 21 36.86 -39.44 21.55
N ALA A 22 37.64 -40.36 20.98
CA ALA A 22 37.46 -41.08 19.70
C ALA A 22 36.21 -41.97 19.53
N VAL A 23 35.60 -42.00 18.33
CA VAL A 23 35.22 -43.21 17.55
C VAL A 23 34.89 -42.79 16.08
N SER A 24 35.81 -43.03 15.13
CA SER A 24 35.47 -43.36 13.74
C SER A 24 36.71 -43.83 12.97
N CYS A 25 37.32 -44.92 13.42
CA CYS A 25 38.13 -45.87 12.61
C CYS A 25 38.82 -46.86 13.56
N ILE A 26 38.12 -47.92 13.97
CA ILE A 26 38.80 -49.12 14.45
C ILE A 26 38.70 -50.14 13.31
N ASN A 27 39.81 -50.28 12.58
CA ASN A 27 40.36 -51.57 12.20
C ASN A 27 41.84 -51.38 11.86
N ASN A 28 42.70 -52.02 12.67
CA ASN A 28 44.15 -52.20 12.53
C ASN A 28 45.06 -51.03 12.96
N LEU A 29 45.51 -51.03 14.23
CA LEU A 29 46.88 -51.43 14.61
C LEU A 29 47.10 -51.29 16.13
N SER A 30 48.12 -52.01 16.61
CA SER A 30 48.45 -52.40 17.98
C SER A 30 48.92 -51.30 18.94
N ALA A 31 48.58 -51.51 20.23
CA ALA A 31 49.38 -51.16 21.41
C ALA A 31 49.87 -49.70 21.57
N ALA A 32 48.96 -48.79 21.95
CA ALA A 32 49.29 -47.55 22.67
C ALA A 32 48.07 -47.01 23.45
N ALA A 33 47.48 -47.82 24.32
CA ALA A 33 46.25 -47.49 25.06
C ALA A 33 46.50 -47.06 26.53
N SER A 34 47.65 -46.46 26.86
CA SER A 34 47.94 -46.03 28.24
C SER A 34 48.54 -44.62 28.36
N LEU A 35 48.27 -43.71 27.42
CA LEU A 35 48.77 -42.32 27.48
C LEU A 35 47.70 -41.25 27.16
N SER A 36 46.41 -41.57 27.32
CA SER A 36 45.30 -40.73 26.83
C SER A 36 44.50 -39.98 27.91
N GLN A 37 45.01 -39.74 29.12
CA GLN A 37 44.20 -39.09 30.17
C GLN A 37 44.92 -38.09 31.10
N THR A 38 46.09 -37.53 30.73
CA THR A 38 46.79 -36.57 31.62
C THR A 38 47.42 -35.34 30.96
N LEU A 39 47.23 -35.09 29.66
CA LEU A 39 47.72 -33.88 28.99
C LEU A 39 46.64 -33.35 28.02
N ARG A 40 46.00 -32.20 28.33
CA ARG A 40 45.43 -31.19 27.38
C ARG A 40 44.46 -30.20 28.04
N ALA A 41 44.98 -29.33 28.91
CA ALA A 41 44.58 -27.92 29.11
C ALA A 41 45.37 -27.36 30.31
N PRO A 42 46.50 -26.67 30.12
CA PRO A 42 47.17 -26.04 31.25
C PRO A 42 46.37 -24.86 31.83
N PHE A 43 45.30 -24.38 31.18
CA PHE A 43 44.56 -23.16 31.53
C PHE A 43 43.17 -23.41 32.16
N SER A 44 42.83 -22.63 33.20
CA SER A 44 41.50 -22.53 33.80
C SER A 44 40.61 -21.50 33.07
N ASN A 45 41.22 -20.52 32.43
CA ASN A 45 40.54 -19.45 31.68
C ASN A 45 41.33 -19.12 30.43
N ILE A 46 40.63 -18.87 29.32
CA ILE A 46 41.17 -18.33 28.07
C ILE A 46 40.25 -17.18 27.68
N ASP A 47 40.66 -15.96 27.96
CA ASP A 47 39.91 -14.74 27.68
C ASP A 47 40.40 -14.15 26.36
N VAL A 48 39.52 -14.01 25.36
CA VAL A 48 39.84 -13.48 24.03
C VAL A 48 39.02 -12.23 23.76
N THR A 49 39.69 -11.15 23.40
CA THR A 49 39.09 -9.84 23.14
C THR A 49 38.91 -9.62 21.65
N PHE A 50 37.65 -9.66 21.19
CA PHE A 50 37.25 -9.35 19.83
C PHE A 50 36.95 -7.86 19.70
N THR A 51 37.55 -7.18 18.72
CA THR A 51 37.32 -5.75 18.46
C THR A 51 36.41 -5.50 17.27
N ASP A 52 36.26 -6.47 16.38
CA ASP A 52 35.36 -6.37 15.24
C ASP A 52 35.00 -7.77 14.73
N ILE A 53 33.79 -7.89 14.21
CA ILE A 53 33.39 -8.98 13.32
C ILE A 53 32.73 -8.33 12.12
N SER A 54 33.14 -8.74 10.93
CA SER A 54 32.64 -8.18 9.69
C SER A 54 32.33 -9.28 8.69
N VAL A 55 31.40 -9.00 7.78
CA VAL A 55 31.05 -9.86 6.64
C VAL A 55 31.34 -9.12 5.34
N TYR A 56 31.86 -9.82 4.34
CA TYR A 56 32.20 -9.21 3.06
C TYR A 56 31.02 -9.32 2.08
N SER A 57 30.41 -8.19 1.74
CA SER A 57 29.38 -8.10 0.71
C SER A 57 30.04 -8.19 -0.66
N SER A 58 29.71 -9.24 -1.41
CA SER A 58 30.17 -9.40 -2.79
C SER A 58 29.40 -8.50 -3.76
N ASP A 59 28.19 -8.09 -3.41
CA ASP A 59 27.37 -7.19 -4.22
C ASP A 59 27.92 -5.76 -4.20
N ASN A 60 28.37 -5.29 -3.02
CA ASN A 60 28.91 -3.93 -2.83
C ASN A 60 30.45 -3.89 -2.76
N SER A 61 31.11 -5.04 -2.76
CA SER A 61 32.57 -5.17 -2.61
C SER A 61 33.14 -4.54 -1.33
N GLU A 62 32.39 -4.58 -0.21
CA GLU A 62 32.75 -3.92 1.05
C GLU A 62 32.66 -4.87 2.26
N TRP A 63 33.42 -4.54 3.31
CA TRP A 63 33.29 -5.19 4.62
C TRP A 63 32.27 -4.45 5.46
N ILE A 64 31.31 -5.18 6.02
CA ILE A 64 30.24 -4.63 6.85
C ILE A 64 30.41 -5.19 8.26
N SER A 65 30.65 -4.30 9.23
CA SER A 65 30.77 -4.69 10.63
C SER A 65 29.42 -5.05 11.22
N ILE A 66 29.41 -6.15 11.97
CA ILE A 66 28.23 -6.71 12.65
C ILE A 66 28.41 -6.70 14.17
N MET A 67 29.46 -6.05 14.66
CA MET A 67 29.77 -5.84 16.07
C MET A 67 29.71 -4.34 16.38
N SER A 68 28.99 -3.95 17.43
CA SER A 68 28.91 -2.54 17.84
C SER A 68 30.06 -2.13 18.76
N ASP A 69 30.53 -3.05 19.60
CA ASP A 69 31.48 -2.79 20.67
C ASP A 69 32.46 -3.95 20.85
N GLN A 70 33.69 -3.63 21.28
CA GLN A 70 34.69 -4.62 21.65
C GLN A 70 34.17 -5.51 22.79
N LYS A 71 34.42 -6.83 22.70
CA LYS A 71 33.98 -7.80 23.70
C LYS A 71 35.04 -8.85 24.03
N THR A 72 35.27 -9.04 25.33
CA THR A 72 36.12 -10.11 25.86
C THR A 72 35.27 -11.33 26.22
N VAL A 73 35.65 -12.49 25.73
CA VAL A 73 34.93 -13.76 25.88
C VAL A 73 35.83 -14.78 26.55
N ASN A 74 35.34 -15.42 27.61
CA ASN A 74 36.02 -16.55 28.25
C ASN A 74 35.69 -17.85 27.51
N LEU A 75 36.56 -18.22 26.58
CA LEU A 75 36.40 -19.38 25.71
C LEU A 75 36.42 -20.70 26.48
N SER A 76 37.16 -20.79 27.59
CA SER A 76 37.18 -21.99 28.44
C SER A 76 35.85 -22.22 29.14
N SER A 77 35.24 -21.16 29.68
CA SER A 77 33.94 -21.27 30.35
C SER A 77 32.82 -21.64 29.39
N LEU A 78 32.85 -21.12 28.16
CA LEU A 78 31.88 -21.50 27.13
C LEU A 78 32.07 -22.97 26.72
N ALA A 79 33.32 -23.42 26.58
CA ALA A 79 33.65 -24.81 26.26
C ALA A 79 33.24 -25.80 27.36
N ASP A 80 33.50 -25.48 28.63
CA ASP A 80 33.17 -26.36 29.76
C ASP A 80 31.66 -26.48 29.98
N LEU A 81 30.90 -25.43 29.66
CA LEU A 81 29.44 -25.38 29.85
C LEU A 81 28.64 -25.67 28.57
N GLY A 82 29.32 -25.80 27.42
CA GLY A 82 28.65 -25.95 26.11
C GLY A 82 27.77 -24.77 25.74
N LEU A 83 28.20 -23.55 26.06
CA LEU A 83 27.41 -22.33 25.87
C LEU A 83 27.85 -21.53 24.63
N THR A 84 26.90 -20.80 24.07
CA THR A 84 27.07 -19.78 23.02
C THR A 84 27.06 -18.39 23.66
N GLN A 85 27.87 -17.46 23.16
CA GLN A 85 27.78 -16.04 23.56
C GLN A 85 27.58 -15.12 22.35
N VAL A 86 26.56 -14.26 22.40
CA VAL A 86 26.36 -13.18 21.42
C VAL A 86 27.53 -12.24 21.51
N ILE A 87 28.17 -11.91 20.40
CA ILE A 87 29.24 -10.91 20.37
C ILE A 87 29.01 -9.80 19.34
N GLY A 88 28.05 -9.95 18.44
CA GLY A 88 27.60 -8.90 17.53
C GLY A 88 26.12 -9.02 17.24
N ASP A 89 25.47 -7.88 17.03
CA ASP A 89 24.06 -7.76 16.69
C ASP A 89 23.87 -6.44 15.96
N ASN A 90 23.77 -6.50 14.63
CA ASN A 90 23.69 -5.30 13.82
C ASN A 90 22.81 -5.51 12.59
N ASN A 91 22.27 -4.41 12.08
CA ASN A 91 21.58 -4.45 10.81
C ASN A 91 22.54 -4.35 9.61
N ILE A 92 22.42 -5.24 8.64
CA ILE A 92 23.19 -5.29 7.39
C ILE A 92 22.26 -5.23 6.16
N PRO A 93 22.75 -4.83 4.97
CA PRO A 93 21.98 -4.89 3.72
C PRO A 93 21.65 -6.32 3.27
N SER A 94 20.57 -6.50 2.51
CA SER A 94 20.31 -7.77 1.82
C SER A 94 21.32 -7.96 0.69
N GLY A 95 21.67 -9.21 0.41
CA GLY A 95 22.64 -9.51 -0.64
C GLY A 95 23.46 -10.76 -0.39
N ASN A 96 24.47 -10.94 -1.22
CA ASN A 96 25.39 -12.07 -1.20
C ASN A 96 26.68 -11.71 -0.48
N TYR A 97 27.06 -12.55 0.46
CA TYR A 97 28.24 -12.43 1.28
C TYR A 97 29.16 -13.63 1.03
N THR A 98 30.47 -13.42 0.99
CA THR A 98 31.42 -14.49 0.62
C THR A 98 32.49 -14.78 1.66
N LYS A 99 32.66 -13.90 2.66
CA LYS A 99 33.67 -14.04 3.71
C LYS A 99 33.18 -13.53 5.05
N VAL A 100 33.75 -14.09 6.11
CA VAL A 100 33.61 -13.62 7.49
C VAL A 100 35.00 -13.22 7.99
N ARG A 101 35.07 -12.11 8.72
CA ARG A 101 36.29 -11.60 9.35
C ARG A 101 36.04 -11.41 10.83
N TYR A 102 37.03 -11.73 11.65
CA TYR A 102 37.05 -11.39 13.06
C TYR A 102 38.41 -10.84 13.44
N THR A 103 38.40 -9.80 14.28
CA THR A 103 39.59 -9.07 14.71
C THR A 103 39.79 -9.28 16.20
N ILE A 104 40.99 -9.70 16.62
CA ILE A 104 41.33 -10.01 18.01
C ILE A 104 42.47 -9.09 18.45
N SER A 105 42.26 -8.32 19.52
CA SER A 105 43.28 -7.42 20.07
C SER A 105 44.09 -8.04 21.20
N GLU A 106 43.53 -9.02 21.92
CA GLU A 106 44.18 -9.65 23.06
C GLU A 106 43.66 -11.09 23.27
N ALA A 107 44.55 -11.98 23.72
CA ALA A 107 44.18 -13.28 24.23
C ALA A 107 45.00 -13.59 25.49
N VAL A 108 44.35 -13.95 26.60
CA VAL A 108 44.99 -14.17 27.91
C VAL A 108 44.63 -15.55 28.46
N GLY A 109 45.64 -16.31 28.87
CA GLY A 109 45.48 -17.60 29.51
C GLY A 109 45.82 -17.54 31.00
N LYS A 110 44.98 -18.13 31.85
CA LYS A 110 45.28 -18.36 33.27
C LYS A 110 45.53 -19.84 33.56
N PRO A 111 46.73 -20.29 33.94
CA PRO A 111 46.99 -21.70 34.19
C PRO A 111 46.23 -22.29 35.38
N LYS A 112 45.85 -23.58 35.34
CA LYS A 112 45.17 -24.29 36.45
C LYS A 112 46.04 -24.39 37.71
N ASN A 113 47.35 -24.42 37.56
CA ASN A 113 48.31 -24.69 38.65
C ASN A 113 49.05 -23.42 39.13
N ASN A 114 48.77 -22.25 38.56
CA ASN A 114 49.42 -20.98 38.92
C ASN A 114 48.44 -19.82 38.70
N ASN A 115 48.33 -18.91 39.66
CA ASN A 115 47.45 -17.74 39.56
C ASN A 115 47.96 -16.63 38.63
N GLN A 116 49.18 -16.75 38.08
CA GLN A 116 49.75 -15.77 37.16
C GLN A 116 49.14 -15.88 35.75
N GLN A 117 48.58 -14.77 35.23
CA GLN A 117 48.07 -14.68 33.86
C GLN A 117 49.23 -14.59 32.86
N PHE A 118 49.03 -15.18 31.68
CA PHE A 118 49.94 -15.11 30.55
C PHE A 118 49.21 -14.51 29.35
N VAL A 119 49.78 -13.47 28.76
CA VAL A 119 49.30 -12.93 27.48
C VAL A 119 49.82 -13.84 26.38
N PHE A 120 48.92 -14.38 25.56
CA PHE A 120 49.29 -15.17 24.39
C PHE A 120 49.89 -14.27 23.31
N GLU A 121 50.95 -14.74 22.65
CA GLU A 121 51.42 -14.10 21.43
C GLU A 121 50.37 -14.29 20.33
N LEU A 122 49.87 -13.18 19.75
CA LEU A 122 48.95 -13.22 18.62
C LEU A 122 49.73 -13.33 17.32
N SER A 123 49.41 -14.35 16.51
CA SER A 123 50.04 -14.54 15.19
C SER A 123 49.67 -13.45 14.20
N ASP A 124 48.42 -13.01 14.27
CA ASP A 124 47.78 -12.01 13.44
C ASP A 124 46.69 -11.34 14.30
N VAL A 125 46.26 -10.15 13.87
CA VAL A 125 45.19 -9.39 14.54
C VAL A 125 43.87 -9.56 13.79
N ILE A 126 43.92 -9.86 12.49
CA ILE A 126 42.76 -9.99 11.59
C ILE A 126 42.77 -11.39 11.00
N PHE A 127 41.65 -12.10 11.10
CA PHE A 127 41.46 -13.43 10.56
C PHE A 127 40.27 -13.42 9.60
N GLU A 128 40.39 -14.12 8.47
CA GLU A 128 39.35 -14.19 7.45
C GLU A 128 39.07 -15.65 7.07
N GLU A 129 37.78 -15.97 6.95
CA GLU A 129 37.30 -17.27 6.53
C GLU A 129 36.41 -17.12 5.29
N ASN A 130 36.60 -17.99 4.31
CA ASN A 130 35.72 -18.04 3.14
C ASN A 130 34.44 -18.77 3.54
N TYR A 131 33.32 -18.05 3.53
CA TYR A 131 32.01 -18.61 3.84
C TYR A 131 30.95 -17.82 3.07
N SER A 132 30.30 -18.48 2.11
CA SER A 132 29.32 -17.84 1.22
C SER A 132 27.90 -18.05 1.72
N PHE A 133 27.13 -16.97 1.80
CA PHE A 133 25.73 -16.99 2.23
C PHE A 133 24.95 -15.81 1.65
N THR A 134 23.62 -15.92 1.67
CA THR A 134 22.71 -14.88 1.19
C THR A 134 21.80 -14.42 2.33
N VAL A 135 21.61 -13.11 2.44
CA VAL A 135 20.69 -12.46 3.38
C VAL A 135 19.53 -11.89 2.58
N ASN A 136 18.33 -12.40 2.85
CA ASN A 136 17.10 -11.96 2.19
C ASN A 136 16.39 -10.87 2.99
N SER A 137 15.63 -10.04 2.27
CA SER A 137 14.86 -8.97 2.90
C SER A 137 13.81 -9.51 3.86
N GLY A 138 13.67 -8.87 5.02
CA GLY A 138 12.66 -9.15 6.05
C GLY A 138 13.05 -10.24 7.05
N ASN A 139 14.21 -10.90 6.87
CA ASN A 139 14.61 -12.03 7.68
C ASN A 139 15.70 -11.67 8.69
N SER A 140 15.65 -12.30 9.86
CA SER A 140 16.73 -12.30 10.85
C SER A 140 17.58 -13.56 10.69
N TYR A 141 18.88 -13.44 10.96
CA TYR A 141 19.82 -14.54 10.81
C TYR A 141 20.75 -14.67 12.03
N LEU A 142 21.14 -15.91 12.31
CA LEU A 142 22.14 -16.29 13.31
C LEU A 142 23.40 -16.77 12.60
N LEU A 143 24.48 -15.98 12.63
CA LEU A 143 25.81 -16.41 12.22
C LEU A 143 26.56 -16.98 13.44
N THR A 144 26.95 -18.25 13.37
CA THR A 144 27.74 -18.90 14.42
C THR A 144 29.13 -19.21 13.90
N ILE A 145 30.15 -18.73 14.61
CA ILE A 145 31.55 -19.09 14.38
C ILE A 145 31.99 -19.98 15.54
N GLN A 146 32.39 -21.21 15.22
CA GLN A 146 32.88 -22.17 16.20
C GLN A 146 34.39 -22.28 16.13
N PHE A 147 35.06 -22.11 17.28
CA PHE A 147 36.51 -22.26 17.38
C PHE A 147 36.90 -23.60 18.04
N ASP A 148 37.92 -24.25 17.50
CA ASP A 148 38.65 -25.32 18.19
C ASP A 148 39.60 -24.69 19.20
N LEU A 149 39.17 -24.64 20.46
CA LEU A 149 39.94 -24.05 21.55
C LEU A 149 41.34 -24.66 21.69
N PHE A 150 41.48 -25.96 21.45
CA PHE A 150 42.75 -26.67 21.63
C PHE A 150 43.66 -26.53 20.43
N GLY A 151 43.10 -26.63 19.22
CA GLY A 151 43.82 -26.31 17.99
C GLY A 151 44.30 -24.86 17.95
N SER A 152 43.63 -23.97 18.70
CA SER A 152 43.95 -22.54 18.70
C SER A 152 45.18 -22.14 19.53
N ILE A 153 45.78 -23.05 20.30
CA ILE A 153 46.90 -22.74 21.19
C ILE A 153 48.12 -23.60 20.83
N THR A 154 49.26 -22.95 20.62
CA THR A 154 50.55 -23.61 20.38
C THR A 154 51.58 -23.22 21.44
N ASP A 155 52.31 -24.19 21.96
CA ASP A 155 53.42 -23.99 22.91
C ASP A 155 54.66 -23.43 22.18
N THR A 156 55.34 -22.44 22.76
CA THR A 156 56.56 -21.84 22.21
C THR A 156 57.69 -21.86 23.24
N VAL A 157 58.93 -21.67 22.78
CA VAL A 157 60.12 -21.72 23.65
C VAL A 157 60.06 -20.67 24.79
N THR A 158 59.28 -19.60 24.62
CA THR A 158 59.18 -18.47 25.55
C THR A 158 57.78 -18.27 26.15
N GLY A 159 56.79 -19.10 25.82
CA GLY A 159 55.42 -18.92 26.27
C GLY A 159 54.40 -19.68 25.40
N TYR A 160 53.28 -19.02 25.09
CA TYR A 160 52.18 -19.62 24.35
C TYR A 160 51.71 -18.67 23.24
N LYS A 161 51.36 -19.22 22.08
CA LYS A 161 50.82 -18.50 20.93
C LYS A 161 49.34 -18.82 20.74
N TYR A 162 48.53 -17.82 20.41
CA TYR A 162 47.13 -18.00 20.03
C TYR A 162 46.95 -17.75 18.52
N PHE A 163 46.36 -18.73 17.85
CA PHE A 163 45.93 -18.66 16.45
C PHE A 163 44.54 -19.28 16.36
N PRO A 164 43.45 -18.51 16.26
CA PRO A 164 42.10 -19.03 16.27
C PRO A 164 41.87 -20.00 15.10
N VAL A 165 41.60 -21.27 15.43
CA VAL A 165 41.25 -22.30 14.46
C VAL A 165 39.73 -22.42 14.42
N VAL A 166 39.11 -22.11 13.28
CA VAL A 166 37.67 -22.25 13.10
C VAL A 166 37.35 -23.71 12.76
N SER A 167 36.52 -24.35 13.59
CA SER A 167 36.05 -25.72 13.36
C SER A 167 34.78 -25.76 12.51
N LYS A 168 33.94 -24.72 12.58
CA LYS A 168 32.69 -24.62 11.83
C LYS A 168 32.23 -23.16 11.72
N ILE A 169 31.69 -22.80 10.57
CA ILE A 169 30.85 -21.59 10.40
C ILE A 169 29.47 -22.08 9.94
N SER A 170 28.41 -21.55 10.54
CA SER A 170 27.05 -21.82 10.11
C SER A 170 26.19 -20.59 10.18
N LEU A 171 25.24 -20.49 9.24
CA LEU A 171 24.20 -19.48 9.23
C LEU A 171 22.85 -20.19 9.32
N MET A 172 22.00 -19.76 10.24
CA MET A 172 20.62 -20.22 10.34
C MET A 172 19.69 -19.02 10.25
N LYS A 173 18.59 -19.15 9.52
CA LYS A 173 17.52 -18.15 9.47
C LYS A 173 16.60 -18.35 10.68
N TYR A 174 16.00 -17.29 11.21
CA TYR A 174 14.80 -17.39 12.06
C TYR A 174 13.56 -17.49 11.17
N GLU A 175 12.81 -18.57 11.31
CA GLU A 175 11.69 -18.94 10.45
C GLU A 175 10.43 -19.18 11.28
N GLU A 176 9.29 -18.69 10.78
CA GLU A 176 8.00 -18.98 11.37
C GLU A 176 7.62 -20.45 11.14
N PHE A 177 7.32 -21.15 12.24
CA PHE A 177 6.60 -22.42 12.20
C PHE A 177 5.13 -22.13 12.47
N VAL A 178 4.31 -22.20 11.42
CA VAL A 178 2.92 -21.71 11.43
C VAL A 178 1.96 -22.85 11.62
N CYS A 179 1.29 -22.88 12.77
CA CYS A 179 0.19 -23.79 13.07
C CYS A 179 -1.14 -23.07 12.92
N THR A 180 -2.09 -23.69 12.23
CA THR A 180 -3.46 -23.19 12.07
C THR A 180 -4.35 -23.67 13.21
N ILE A 181 -5.10 -22.75 13.82
CA ILE A 181 -6.07 -23.02 14.87
C ILE A 181 -7.47 -22.90 14.25
N LYS A 182 -8.17 -24.03 14.15
CA LYS A 182 -9.47 -24.14 13.46
C LYS A 182 -10.38 -25.11 14.20
N PRO A 183 -11.71 -24.93 14.14
CA PRO A 183 -12.64 -25.89 14.75
C PRO A 183 -12.56 -27.27 14.08
N THR A 184 -12.20 -27.32 12.78
CA THR A 184 -11.88 -28.55 12.05
C THR A 184 -10.81 -28.29 11.00
N GLY A 185 -10.02 -29.31 10.65
CA GLY A 185 -9.05 -29.25 9.54
C GLY A 185 -7.83 -28.35 9.74
N GLY A 186 -7.66 -27.75 10.93
CA GLY A 186 -6.43 -27.08 11.34
C GLY A 186 -5.45 -28.04 12.02
N ASP A 187 -4.28 -27.53 12.37
CA ASP A 187 -3.25 -28.24 13.13
C ASP A 187 -3.73 -28.54 14.55
N TYR A 188 -4.39 -27.57 15.18
CA TYR A 188 -4.98 -27.71 16.51
C TYR A 188 -6.41 -27.15 16.54
N THR A 189 -7.22 -27.66 17.46
CA THR A 189 -8.61 -27.18 17.64
C THR A 189 -8.73 -26.08 18.68
N THR A 190 -7.72 -25.92 19.53
CA THR A 190 -7.64 -24.83 20.51
C THR A 190 -6.22 -24.33 20.66
N LEU A 191 -6.07 -23.05 20.99
CA LEU A 191 -4.78 -22.48 21.39
C LEU A 191 -4.14 -23.21 22.58
N SER A 192 -4.91 -23.70 23.56
CA SER A 192 -4.35 -24.43 24.71
C SER A 192 -3.68 -25.74 24.28
N GLN A 193 -4.27 -26.48 23.33
CA GLN A 193 -3.64 -27.67 22.74
C GLN A 193 -2.33 -27.33 22.03
N TRP A 194 -2.34 -26.26 21.23
CA TRP A 194 -1.14 -25.80 20.53
C TRP A 194 -0.05 -25.37 21.52
N SER A 195 -0.42 -24.59 22.54
CA SER A 195 0.54 -24.06 23.51
C SER A 195 1.15 -25.12 24.41
N GLU A 196 0.49 -26.27 24.58
CA GLU A 196 1.05 -27.44 25.27
C GLU A 196 1.93 -28.30 24.35
N ALA A 197 1.53 -28.46 23.08
CA ALA A 197 2.22 -29.33 22.14
C ALA A 197 3.56 -28.76 21.64
N ILE A 198 3.63 -27.44 21.47
CA ILE A 198 4.81 -26.74 20.94
C ILE A 198 5.72 -26.19 22.07
N ASP A 199 5.27 -26.27 23.33
CA ASP A 199 5.97 -25.75 24.50
C ASP A 199 7.41 -26.26 24.60
N CYS A 200 8.38 -25.38 24.34
CA CYS A 200 9.80 -25.72 24.41
C CYS A 200 10.72 -24.49 24.49
N ASP A 201 12.02 -24.76 24.62
CA ASP A 201 13.04 -23.73 24.49
C ASP A 201 13.29 -23.41 23.01
N LEU A 202 12.75 -22.30 22.51
CA LEU A 202 12.95 -21.83 21.14
C LEU A 202 14.37 -21.29 20.89
N THR A 203 15.19 -21.14 21.94
CA THR A 203 16.54 -20.58 21.88
C THR A 203 17.65 -21.60 21.67
N VAL A 204 17.35 -22.90 21.87
CA VAL A 204 18.32 -23.96 21.55
C VAL A 204 18.35 -24.25 20.04
N SER A 205 19.56 -24.30 19.48
CA SER A 205 19.79 -24.56 18.06
C SER A 205 19.43 -25.97 17.58
N THR A 206 19.11 -26.88 18.51
CA THR A 206 18.61 -28.21 18.19
C THR A 206 17.11 -28.24 17.91
N ASN A 207 16.37 -27.20 18.28
CA ASN A 207 14.99 -27.01 17.88
C ASN A 207 14.96 -26.31 16.52
N VAL A 208 14.54 -27.06 15.50
CA VAL A 208 14.72 -26.68 14.10
C VAL A 208 13.44 -26.92 13.30
N VAL A 209 13.03 -25.95 12.50
CA VAL A 209 11.95 -26.09 11.53
C VAL A 209 12.54 -26.33 10.14
N PHE A 210 11.94 -27.26 9.39
CA PHE A 210 12.24 -27.51 7.99
C PHE A 210 11.01 -27.22 7.13
N ASN A 211 11.20 -26.53 6.01
CA ASN A 211 10.20 -26.44 4.95
C ASN A 211 10.36 -27.61 3.99
N GLY A 212 9.27 -28.06 3.38
CA GLY A 212 9.33 -29.21 2.48
C GLY A 212 7.97 -29.84 2.19
N VAL A 213 7.96 -31.15 2.03
CA VAL A 213 6.75 -31.91 1.70
C VAL A 213 6.61 -33.13 2.60
N LYS A 214 5.50 -33.18 3.33
CA LYS A 214 5.07 -34.33 4.13
C LYS A 214 4.48 -35.43 3.25
N THR A 215 4.93 -36.66 3.43
CA THR A 215 4.35 -37.88 2.83
C THR A 215 3.92 -38.83 3.94
N GLY A 216 2.65 -39.25 3.94
CA GLY A 216 2.08 -40.10 4.99
C GLY A 216 1.84 -39.35 6.30
N THR A 217 1.98 -40.05 7.42
CA THR A 217 1.68 -39.57 8.77
C THR A 217 2.95 -39.32 9.57
N MET A 218 3.05 -38.11 10.15
CA MET A 218 4.14 -37.71 11.04
C MET A 218 3.52 -37.26 12.37
N ASN A 219 3.40 -38.17 13.33
CA ASN A 219 2.78 -37.88 14.62
C ASN A 219 3.74 -37.10 15.54
N ASP A 220 3.18 -36.22 16.35
CA ASP A 220 3.90 -35.53 17.44
C ASP A 220 4.58 -36.56 18.35
N GLY A 221 5.83 -36.30 18.70
CA GLY A 221 6.68 -37.18 19.49
C GLY A 221 7.33 -38.35 18.74
N ALA A 222 7.07 -38.54 17.44
CA ALA A 222 7.71 -39.60 16.66
C ALA A 222 9.23 -39.44 16.61
N LEU A 223 9.96 -40.56 16.68
CA LEU A 223 11.40 -40.59 16.41
C LEU A 223 11.63 -40.72 14.91
N VAL A 224 12.48 -39.86 14.37
CA VAL A 224 12.77 -39.80 12.94
C VAL A 224 14.26 -39.91 12.66
N THR A 225 14.60 -40.43 11.48
CA THR A 225 15.99 -40.57 11.03
C THR A 225 16.16 -40.06 9.60
N GLY A 226 17.24 -39.30 9.36
CA GLY A 226 17.62 -38.78 8.05
C GLY A 226 18.07 -39.92 7.15
N SER A 227 17.45 -40.03 5.97
CA SER A 227 17.71 -41.10 5.01
C SER A 227 19.13 -41.10 4.43
N VAL A 228 19.81 -39.95 4.45
CA VAL A 228 21.17 -39.77 3.92
C VAL A 228 22.14 -39.51 5.05
N SER A 229 21.82 -38.58 5.94
CA SER A 229 22.71 -38.14 7.02
C SER A 229 22.79 -39.13 8.18
N GLY A 230 21.74 -39.95 8.38
CA GLY A 230 21.56 -40.73 9.60
C GLY A 230 21.26 -39.88 10.84
N ALA A 231 21.03 -38.56 10.69
CA ALA A 231 20.67 -37.67 11.78
C ALA A 231 19.35 -38.12 12.43
N GLN A 232 19.21 -37.88 13.73
CA GLN A 232 18.07 -38.31 14.52
C GLN A 232 17.40 -37.11 15.17
N ALA A 233 16.07 -37.15 15.23
CA ALA A 233 15.28 -36.14 15.90
C ALA A 233 14.00 -36.72 16.49
N LYS A 234 13.39 -35.93 17.39
CA LYS A 234 12.02 -36.12 17.85
C LYS A 234 11.13 -35.06 17.19
N VAL A 235 10.01 -35.46 16.62
CA VAL A 235 9.04 -34.53 16.03
C VAL A 235 8.31 -33.78 17.15
N TRP A 236 8.29 -32.44 17.06
CA TRP A 236 7.34 -31.63 17.82
C TRP A 236 6.00 -31.66 17.12
N HIS A 237 5.96 -31.20 15.87
CA HIS A 237 4.76 -31.23 15.03
C HIS A 237 5.10 -31.17 13.54
N ALA A 238 4.20 -31.69 12.69
CA ALA A 238 4.29 -31.59 11.24
C ALA A 238 2.96 -31.07 10.67
N THR A 239 2.98 -29.90 10.07
CA THR A 239 1.77 -29.13 9.73
C THR A 239 0.81 -29.92 8.85
N VAL A 240 -0.49 -29.69 9.01
CA VAL A 240 -1.58 -30.42 8.35
C VAL A 240 -1.55 -30.24 6.84
N ASP A 241 -1.17 -29.06 6.35
CA ASP A 241 -0.94 -28.73 4.94
C ASP A 241 0.30 -29.46 4.36
N GLY A 242 1.15 -30.01 5.23
CA GLY A 242 2.32 -30.79 4.89
C GLY A 242 3.51 -29.97 4.42
N THR A 243 3.54 -28.65 4.68
CA THR A 243 4.59 -27.75 4.20
C THR A 243 5.75 -27.57 5.19
N GLN A 244 5.53 -27.80 6.48
CA GLN A 244 6.55 -27.61 7.52
C GLN A 244 6.61 -28.78 8.51
N ILE A 245 7.80 -28.99 9.08
CA ILE A 245 8.01 -29.88 10.23
C ILE A 245 8.92 -29.22 11.25
N PHE A 246 8.50 -29.21 12.51
CA PHE A 246 9.29 -28.78 13.64
C PHE A 246 9.81 -29.99 14.41
N VAL A 247 11.13 -30.06 14.62
CA VAL A 247 11.78 -31.18 15.30
C VAL A 247 12.81 -30.72 16.34
N ASN A 248 13.05 -31.55 17.35
CA ASN A 248 14.21 -31.48 18.22
C ASN A 248 15.28 -32.47 17.72
N VAL A 249 16.37 -31.96 17.14
CA VAL A 249 17.50 -32.75 16.67
C VAL A 249 18.29 -33.29 17.87
N THR A 250 18.33 -34.61 18.00
CA THR A 250 18.99 -35.28 19.13
C THR A 250 20.39 -35.79 18.78
N ASN A 251 20.67 -36.01 17.49
CA ASN A 251 21.98 -36.46 17.03
C ASN A 251 22.20 -36.14 15.54
N GLY A 252 23.42 -35.70 15.19
CA GLY A 252 23.78 -35.39 13.81
C GLY A 252 23.18 -34.09 13.26
N MET A 253 23.24 -33.92 11.94
CA MET A 253 22.65 -32.79 11.22
C MET A 253 21.96 -33.30 9.97
N PHE A 254 20.75 -32.84 9.70
CA PHE A 254 20.03 -33.20 8.49
C PHE A 254 20.60 -32.45 7.27
N ALA A 255 20.56 -33.09 6.11
CA ALA A 255 20.95 -32.52 4.82
C ALA A 255 19.71 -31.96 4.09
N SER A 256 19.88 -30.86 3.34
CA SER A 256 18.84 -30.37 2.44
C SER A 256 18.51 -31.41 1.36
N GLY A 257 17.22 -31.53 1.04
CA GLY A 257 16.70 -32.48 0.06
C GLY A 257 16.51 -33.90 0.60
N GLU A 258 16.89 -34.18 1.86
CA GLU A 258 16.79 -35.52 2.41
C GLU A 258 15.41 -35.83 2.99
N GLN A 259 15.10 -37.11 3.10
CA GLN A 259 13.90 -37.57 3.80
C GLN A 259 14.18 -37.76 5.30
N ILE A 260 13.46 -37.04 6.13
CA ILE A 260 13.32 -37.25 7.58
C ILE A 260 12.25 -38.33 7.77
N ARG A 261 12.66 -39.58 8.02
CA ARG A 261 11.77 -40.75 7.97
C ARG A 261 11.37 -41.23 9.36
N VAL A 262 10.08 -41.48 9.55
CA VAL A 262 9.60 -42.44 10.57
C VAL A 262 9.77 -43.86 10.03
N ASN A 263 9.39 -44.08 8.76
CA ASN A 263 9.60 -45.31 8.01
C ASN A 263 9.53 -45.02 6.48
N GLU A 264 9.57 -46.06 5.63
CA GLU A 264 9.58 -45.89 4.17
C GLU A 264 8.32 -45.25 3.59
N SER A 265 7.18 -45.31 4.27
CA SER A 265 5.91 -44.73 3.81
C SER A 265 5.54 -43.42 4.51
N ASN A 266 6.29 -43.02 5.54
CA ASN A 266 5.98 -41.89 6.41
C ASN A 266 7.24 -41.05 6.62
N TYR A 267 7.35 -39.95 5.90
CA TYR A 267 8.53 -39.10 5.91
C TYR A 267 8.22 -37.66 5.51
N PHE A 268 9.14 -36.76 5.87
CA PHE A 268 9.15 -35.37 5.40
C PHE A 268 10.38 -35.15 4.52
N THR A 269 10.20 -34.65 3.30
CA THR A 269 11.32 -34.33 2.41
C THR A 269 11.69 -32.86 2.58
N THR A 270 12.88 -32.57 3.10
CA THR A 270 13.32 -31.20 3.39
C THR A 270 13.67 -30.45 2.10
N SER A 271 13.44 -29.15 2.09
CA SER A 271 13.85 -28.23 1.02
C SER A 271 14.95 -27.28 1.45
N ASP A 272 15.24 -27.22 2.74
CA ASP A 272 16.27 -26.39 3.37
C ASP A 272 17.16 -27.24 4.30
N ASN A 273 18.15 -26.59 4.92
CA ASN A 273 19.06 -27.22 5.88
C ASN A 273 18.55 -27.11 7.33
N GLY A 274 17.30 -26.66 7.52
CA GLY A 274 16.74 -26.36 8.83
C GLY A 274 17.02 -24.93 9.30
N ASN A 275 16.02 -24.34 9.97
CA ASN A 275 16.02 -22.97 10.46
C ASN A 275 15.65 -22.91 11.95
N LEU A 276 16.03 -21.82 12.62
CA LEU A 276 15.61 -21.52 13.99
C LEU A 276 14.12 -21.16 14.01
N VAL A 277 13.45 -21.44 15.11
CA VAL A 277 11.98 -21.42 15.16
C VAL A 277 11.44 -20.15 15.81
N ILE A 278 10.45 -19.56 15.16
CA ILE A 278 9.45 -18.66 15.73
C ILE A 278 8.15 -19.46 15.79
N ALA A 279 7.53 -19.60 16.97
CA ALA A 279 6.31 -20.38 17.11
C ALA A 279 5.09 -19.50 16.80
N VAL A 280 4.34 -19.83 15.74
CA VAL A 280 3.19 -19.04 15.28
C VAL A 280 1.91 -19.86 15.37
N ALA A 281 0.87 -19.29 15.99
CA ALA A 281 -0.50 -19.75 15.89
C ALA A 281 -1.32 -18.78 15.04
N GLU A 282 -1.84 -19.26 13.91
CA GLU A 282 -2.79 -18.51 13.09
C GLU A 282 -4.23 -18.93 13.40
N CYS A 283 -4.97 -18.00 13.96
CA CYS A 283 -6.35 -18.16 14.41
C CYS A 283 -7.34 -17.84 13.29
N TYR A 284 -8.21 -18.80 12.94
CA TYR A 284 -9.27 -18.62 11.93
C TYR A 284 -10.63 -18.52 12.60
N ALA A 285 -11.67 -18.11 11.84
CA ALA A 285 -13.06 -18.02 12.29
C ALA A 285 -13.51 -19.17 13.21
N MET A 286 -13.70 -18.86 14.50
CA MET A 286 -14.31 -19.71 15.52
C MET A 286 -14.58 -18.96 16.82
N GLU A 287 -15.47 -19.52 17.63
CA GLU A 287 -15.52 -19.24 19.06
C GLU A 287 -14.54 -20.18 19.77
N HIS A 288 -13.45 -19.60 20.27
CA HIS A 288 -12.41 -20.34 20.98
C HIS A 288 -12.82 -20.61 22.43
N PRO A 289 -12.74 -21.87 22.91
CA PRO A 289 -13.12 -22.22 24.26
C PRO A 289 -11.97 -22.06 25.25
N GLY A 290 -12.28 -21.46 26.41
CA GLY A 290 -11.43 -21.47 27.60
C GLY A 290 -10.22 -20.54 27.51
N SER A 291 -9.43 -20.54 28.58
CA SER A 291 -8.27 -19.68 28.75
C SER A 291 -6.98 -20.28 28.16
N VAL A 292 -6.02 -19.41 27.88
CA VAL A 292 -4.69 -19.75 27.35
C VAL A 292 -3.61 -19.27 28.31
N TYR A 293 -2.73 -20.19 28.73
CA TYR A 293 -1.60 -19.86 29.60
C TYR A 293 -0.27 -20.10 28.88
N LEU A 294 0.50 -19.03 28.68
CA LEU A 294 1.84 -19.08 28.10
C LEU A 294 2.87 -19.02 29.23
N ALA A 295 3.16 -20.19 29.83
CA ALA A 295 4.05 -20.34 30.98
C ALA A 295 5.50 -19.90 30.69
N ALA A 296 6.25 -19.52 31.73
CA ALA A 296 7.69 -19.22 31.62
C ALA A 296 8.46 -19.86 32.78
N HIS A 297 9.29 -20.86 32.48
CA HIS A 297 10.35 -21.39 33.35
C HIS A 297 11.08 -22.58 32.68
N THR A 298 12.10 -23.13 33.37
CA THR A 298 12.79 -24.36 32.96
C THR A 298 11.81 -25.50 32.71
N GLY A 299 11.81 -26.03 31.49
CA GLY A 299 10.89 -27.10 31.04
C GLY A 299 9.68 -26.60 30.24
N HIS A 300 9.51 -25.29 30.10
CA HIS A 300 8.48 -24.63 29.29
C HIS A 300 9.11 -23.58 28.36
N TRP A 301 8.29 -22.67 27.82
CA TRP A 301 8.68 -21.63 26.88
C TRP A 301 9.92 -20.87 27.35
N THR A 302 10.99 -21.05 26.59
CA THR A 302 12.15 -20.16 26.64
C THR A 302 12.24 -19.48 25.28
N THR A 303 12.12 -18.16 25.28
CA THR A 303 11.99 -17.34 24.07
C THR A 303 13.10 -16.31 24.03
N GLY A 304 13.34 -15.73 22.86
CA GLY A 304 14.27 -14.63 22.67
C GLY A 304 13.72 -13.57 21.73
N PRO A 305 14.43 -12.44 21.56
CA PRO A 305 13.96 -11.32 20.75
C PRO A 305 13.73 -11.64 19.27
N ASN A 306 14.27 -12.76 18.75
CA ASN A 306 14.14 -13.18 17.35
C ASN A 306 13.45 -14.55 17.17
N ASN A 307 13.16 -15.24 18.26
CA ASN A 307 12.56 -16.56 18.36
C ASN A 307 11.55 -16.53 19.50
N TYR A 308 10.39 -15.99 19.15
CA TYR A 308 9.32 -15.60 20.05
C TYR A 308 8.06 -16.40 19.74
N ILE A 309 7.02 -16.17 20.54
CA ILE A 309 5.68 -16.70 20.33
C ILE A 309 4.85 -15.62 19.64
N GLU A 310 4.13 -15.97 18.57
CA GLU A 310 3.17 -15.08 17.92
C GLU A 310 1.82 -15.80 17.79
N ILE A 311 0.76 -15.14 18.24
CA ILE A 311 -0.63 -15.59 18.06
C ILE A 311 -1.32 -14.48 17.29
N ARG A 312 -1.76 -14.77 16.07
CA ARG A 312 -2.33 -13.77 15.16
C ARG A 312 -3.57 -14.27 14.45
N THR A 313 -4.42 -13.38 13.99
CA THR A 313 -5.34 -13.68 12.89
C THR A 313 -4.66 -13.32 11.55
N PRO A 314 -4.73 -14.18 10.52
CA PRO A 314 -4.32 -13.76 9.18
C PRO A 314 -5.27 -12.66 8.67
N VAL A 315 -4.80 -11.80 7.76
CA VAL A 315 -5.54 -10.61 7.29
C VAL A 315 -6.96 -10.94 6.81
N SER A 316 -7.18 -12.09 6.14
CA SER A 316 -8.51 -12.52 5.68
C SER A 316 -9.49 -12.86 6.81
N GLU A 317 -8.97 -13.21 7.98
CA GLU A 317 -9.74 -13.65 9.16
C GLU A 317 -9.76 -12.57 10.25
N ARG A 318 -9.04 -11.47 10.07
CA ARG A 318 -9.01 -10.35 11.02
C ARG A 318 -10.35 -9.60 10.99
N HIS A 319 -10.73 -9.03 12.12
CA HIS A 319 -11.81 -8.04 12.17
C HIS A 319 -11.38 -6.76 11.43
N ASN A 320 -12.35 -5.91 11.12
CA ASN A 320 -12.14 -4.61 10.47
C ASN A 320 -12.53 -3.50 11.45
N GLY A 321 -11.68 -3.28 12.47
CA GLY A 321 -11.88 -2.21 13.46
C GLY A 321 -13.08 -2.37 14.43
N LYS A 322 -13.96 -3.34 14.15
CA LYS A 322 -15.22 -3.57 14.85
C LYS A 322 -15.43 -5.05 15.17
N TRP A 323 -16.07 -5.33 16.30
CA TRP A 323 -16.40 -6.69 16.71
C TRP A 323 -17.23 -7.44 15.64
N ASP A 324 -16.80 -8.65 15.29
CA ASP A 324 -17.43 -9.51 14.29
C ASP A 324 -17.51 -10.96 14.79
N ASP A 325 -18.75 -11.43 15.02
CA ASP A 325 -19.07 -12.78 15.48
C ASP A 325 -18.77 -13.88 14.44
N THR A 326 -18.39 -13.52 13.22
CA THR A 326 -17.97 -14.48 12.19
C THR A 326 -16.47 -14.76 12.21
N LYS A 327 -15.67 -13.97 12.95
CA LYS A 327 -14.21 -14.12 13.04
C LYS A 327 -13.80 -14.92 14.29
N PHE A 328 -12.48 -15.10 14.46
CA PHE A 328 -11.94 -15.68 15.70
C PHE A 328 -12.31 -14.79 16.89
N ARG A 329 -12.86 -15.38 17.94
CA ARG A 329 -13.18 -14.70 19.20
C ARG A 329 -13.00 -15.62 20.39
N MET A 330 -12.73 -15.05 21.55
CA MET A 330 -12.64 -15.74 22.83
C MET A 330 -13.61 -15.10 23.83
N THR A 331 -14.30 -15.91 24.63
CA THR A 331 -15.18 -15.43 25.69
C THR A 331 -14.66 -15.91 27.05
N VAL A 332 -14.57 -14.99 28.01
CA VAL A 332 -14.12 -15.22 29.39
C VAL A 332 -15.33 -15.07 30.32
N ASP A 333 -16.08 -16.14 30.55
CA ASP A 333 -17.34 -16.14 31.30
C ASP A 333 -17.27 -16.88 32.65
N ASP A 334 -16.38 -17.87 32.81
CA ASP A 334 -16.12 -18.59 34.06
C ASP A 334 -14.65 -18.58 34.51
N GLU A 335 -13.71 -18.24 33.61
CA GLU A 335 -12.27 -18.13 33.86
C GLU A 335 -11.81 -16.75 34.38
N SER A 336 -10.62 -16.70 35.01
CA SER A 336 -10.03 -15.44 35.49
C SER A 336 -9.35 -14.60 34.40
N TYR A 337 -9.06 -15.18 33.24
CA TYR A 337 -8.40 -14.49 32.14
C TYR A 337 -8.70 -15.18 30.80
N GLY A 338 -8.63 -14.44 29.70
CA GLY A 338 -8.55 -15.02 28.35
C GLY A 338 -7.13 -15.53 28.09
N PHE A 339 -6.15 -14.62 28.14
CA PHE A 339 -4.72 -14.97 28.08
C PHE A 339 -4.02 -14.65 29.40
N SER A 340 -3.16 -15.54 29.87
CA SER A 340 -2.11 -15.20 30.86
C SER A 340 -0.73 -15.45 30.25
N VAL A 341 0.02 -14.35 30.07
CA VAL A 341 1.26 -14.29 29.31
C VAL A 341 2.44 -14.15 30.27
N ALA A 342 3.08 -15.26 30.61
CA ALA A 342 4.28 -15.28 31.45
C ALA A 342 5.59 -15.29 30.64
N ALA A 343 5.57 -15.83 29.41
CA ALA A 343 6.73 -15.84 28.51
C ALA A 343 7.25 -14.43 28.17
N SER A 344 8.56 -14.31 27.96
CA SER A 344 9.26 -13.03 27.84
C SER A 344 9.05 -12.34 26.49
N HIS A 345 8.98 -13.09 25.39
CA HIS A 345 8.81 -12.55 24.05
C HIS A 345 7.56 -13.13 23.38
N VAL A 346 6.45 -12.38 23.46
CA VAL A 346 5.13 -12.80 22.97
C VAL A 346 4.47 -11.67 22.18
N ARG A 347 3.83 -12.03 21.07
CA ARG A 347 3.06 -11.12 20.21
C ARG A 347 1.64 -11.64 20.06
N LEU A 348 0.66 -10.78 20.29
CA LEU A 348 -0.77 -11.04 20.09
C LEU A 348 -1.29 -10.01 19.08
N ASP A 349 -1.86 -10.46 17.96
CA ASP A 349 -2.27 -9.56 16.88
C ASP A 349 -3.66 -9.91 16.31
N GLY A 350 -4.54 -8.92 16.13
CA GLY A 350 -5.79 -9.10 15.40
C GLY A 350 -6.85 -9.94 16.12
N LEU A 351 -6.78 -10.09 17.45
CA LEU A 351 -7.65 -10.98 18.24
C LEU A 351 -8.88 -10.25 18.78
N GLN A 352 -9.97 -11.00 18.99
CA GLN A 352 -11.18 -10.52 19.67
C GLN A 352 -11.39 -11.26 21.00
N ILE A 353 -11.51 -10.54 22.11
CA ILE A 353 -11.68 -11.11 23.45
C ILE A 353 -12.82 -10.41 24.18
N GLU A 354 -13.81 -11.16 24.64
CA GLU A 354 -14.93 -10.67 25.44
C GLU A 354 -14.83 -11.17 26.89
N VAL A 355 -15.00 -10.26 27.86
CA VAL A 355 -14.94 -10.57 29.29
C VAL A 355 -16.32 -10.42 29.92
N LEU A 356 -16.93 -11.56 30.27
CA LEU A 356 -18.27 -11.66 30.85
C LEU A 356 -18.28 -12.14 32.31
N ASN A 357 -17.18 -12.68 32.82
CA ASN A 357 -17.14 -13.33 34.13
C ASN A 357 -17.43 -12.36 35.27
N GLU A 358 -18.55 -12.58 35.98
CA GLU A 358 -18.97 -11.82 37.16
C GLU A 358 -18.64 -12.50 38.49
N ALA A 359 -18.25 -13.77 38.48
CA ALA A 359 -18.00 -14.57 39.68
C ALA A 359 -16.54 -14.52 40.16
N SER A 360 -15.59 -14.32 39.25
CA SER A 360 -14.16 -14.29 39.57
C SER A 360 -13.68 -12.88 39.91
N ASP A 361 -12.86 -12.72 40.96
CA ASP A 361 -12.20 -11.43 41.19
C ASP A 361 -11.02 -11.28 40.23
N HIS A 362 -10.84 -10.07 39.69
CA HIS A 362 -9.87 -9.79 38.64
C HIS A 362 -10.07 -10.61 37.35
N ALA A 363 -11.29 -10.71 36.82
CA ALA A 363 -11.47 -11.24 35.46
C ALA A 363 -10.81 -10.31 34.43
N ARG A 364 -10.07 -10.89 33.46
CA ARG A 364 -9.21 -10.17 32.52
C ARG A 364 -9.40 -10.63 31.09
N GLY A 365 -9.24 -9.73 30.11
CA GLY A 365 -9.03 -10.15 28.73
C GLY A 365 -7.62 -10.74 28.58
N ILE A 366 -6.62 -9.90 28.82
CA ILE A 366 -5.21 -10.28 28.77
C ILE A 366 -4.52 -9.93 30.10
N GLU A 367 -3.90 -10.94 30.70
CA GLU A 367 -3.01 -10.80 31.84
C GLU A 367 -1.55 -10.94 31.39
N LEU A 368 -0.75 -9.92 31.64
CA LEU A 368 0.70 -10.00 31.51
C LEU A 368 1.27 -10.44 32.86
N SER A 369 1.59 -11.73 33.00
CA SER A 369 2.13 -12.33 34.23
C SER A 369 3.66 -12.47 34.17
N GLY A 370 4.35 -12.75 35.28
CA GLY A 370 5.78 -13.09 35.21
C GLY A 370 6.62 -12.78 36.45
N SER A 371 7.86 -13.29 36.44
CA SER A 371 8.87 -13.11 37.49
C SER A 371 10.10 -12.40 36.94
N SER A 372 10.74 -11.57 37.77
CA SER A 372 12.00 -10.88 37.45
C SER A 372 13.17 -11.84 37.22
N GLU A 373 12.98 -13.13 37.52
CA GLU A 373 13.96 -14.20 37.36
C GLU A 373 14.18 -14.64 35.90
N TYR A 374 13.24 -14.35 34.99
CA TYR A 374 13.24 -14.88 33.61
C TYR A 374 13.74 -13.88 32.55
N GLY A 375 14.50 -12.87 32.97
CA GLY A 375 15.09 -11.87 32.08
C GLY A 375 14.11 -10.77 31.63
N PRO A 376 14.58 -9.80 30.82
CA PRO A 376 13.74 -8.71 30.31
C PRO A 376 12.70 -9.22 29.31
N TRP A 377 11.51 -8.61 29.35
CA TRP A 377 10.41 -8.94 28.44
C TRP A 377 10.33 -7.98 27.24
N ASP A 378 9.82 -8.45 26.11
CA ASP A 378 9.28 -7.64 25.01
C ASP A 378 7.95 -8.29 24.60
N ARG A 379 6.85 -7.74 25.10
CA ARG A 379 5.49 -8.23 24.82
C ARG A 379 4.73 -7.21 23.98
N ARG A 380 4.06 -7.70 22.95
CA ARG A 380 3.38 -6.88 21.95
C ARG A 380 1.94 -7.33 21.83
N ILE A 381 1.02 -6.38 21.93
CA ILE A 381 -0.40 -6.58 21.62
C ILE A 381 -0.75 -5.53 20.58
N SER A 382 -1.42 -5.93 19.50
CA SER A 382 -1.77 -4.99 18.46
C SER A 382 -3.02 -5.36 17.68
N ASN A 383 -3.69 -4.35 17.16
CA ASN A 383 -4.87 -4.53 16.32
C ASN A 383 -5.93 -5.44 16.98
N CYS A 384 -6.02 -5.48 18.30
CA CYS A 384 -6.95 -6.37 19.01
C CYS A 384 -8.20 -5.62 19.45
N ILE A 385 -9.32 -6.34 19.55
CA ILE A 385 -10.55 -5.86 20.17
C ILE A 385 -10.75 -6.58 21.50
N ILE A 386 -10.83 -5.82 22.60
CA ILE A 386 -11.08 -6.36 23.94
C ILE A 386 -12.28 -5.66 24.55
N LYS A 387 -13.37 -6.40 24.77
CA LYS A 387 -14.63 -5.85 25.27
C LYS A 387 -15.03 -6.44 26.62
N GLY A 388 -15.68 -5.62 27.45
CA GLY A 388 -16.39 -6.07 28.65
C GLY A 388 -17.88 -6.35 28.40
N LYS A 389 -18.64 -6.44 29.50
CA LYS A 389 -20.08 -6.77 29.51
C LYS A 389 -20.97 -5.51 29.52
N ASP A 390 -20.54 -4.41 28.91
CA ASP A 390 -21.07 -3.04 29.06
C ASP A 390 -20.95 -2.50 30.50
N SER A 391 -21.69 -3.07 31.47
CA SER A 391 -21.61 -2.71 32.88
C SER A 391 -21.58 -3.92 33.81
N PHE A 392 -20.46 -4.09 34.51
CA PHE A 392 -20.30 -5.13 35.53
C PHE A 392 -21.09 -4.79 36.80
N THR A 393 -21.77 -5.79 37.36
CA THR A 393 -22.63 -5.65 38.55
C THR A 393 -22.06 -6.30 39.81
N GLY A 394 -21.11 -7.23 39.66
CA GLY A 394 -20.65 -8.16 40.71
C GLY A 394 -19.78 -7.61 41.85
N GLY A 395 -19.49 -6.31 41.93
CA GLY A 395 -18.68 -5.76 43.02
C GLY A 395 -17.23 -6.31 43.09
N LEU A 396 -16.71 -6.84 41.98
CA LEU A 396 -15.37 -7.42 41.84
C LEU A 396 -14.56 -6.68 40.77
N THR A 397 -13.23 -6.80 40.82
CA THR A 397 -12.31 -6.01 39.98
C THR A 397 -12.21 -6.56 38.56
N ARG A 398 -12.15 -5.71 37.52
CA ARG A 398 -12.11 -6.13 36.10
C ARG A 398 -11.08 -5.36 35.27
N TYR A 399 -10.48 -6.02 34.30
CA TYR A 399 -9.52 -5.39 33.39
C TYR A 399 -9.66 -5.89 31.95
N GLY A 400 -9.50 -5.00 30.97
CA GLY A 400 -9.24 -5.42 29.59
C GLY A 400 -7.86 -6.04 29.49
N ILE A 401 -6.84 -5.20 29.69
CA ILE A 401 -5.44 -5.61 29.79
C ILE A 401 -4.92 -5.24 31.17
N SER A 402 -4.26 -6.18 31.83
CA SER A 402 -3.62 -5.91 33.11
C SER A 402 -2.31 -6.65 33.26
N TYR A 403 -1.60 -6.27 34.30
CA TYR A 403 -0.33 -6.88 34.64
C TYR A 403 -0.36 -7.51 36.04
N SER A 404 0.24 -8.71 36.17
CA SER A 404 0.48 -9.41 37.44
C SER A 404 1.95 -9.87 37.56
N GLY A 405 2.51 -9.94 38.78
CA GLY A 405 3.90 -10.40 39.01
C GLY A 405 4.95 -9.29 39.14
N SER A 406 6.23 -9.55 38.79
CA SER A 406 7.34 -8.58 38.93
C SER A 406 8.20 -8.55 37.67
N ALA A 407 8.47 -7.36 37.12
CA ALA A 407 9.25 -7.22 35.90
C ALA A 407 10.75 -7.19 36.18
N CYS A 408 11.53 -7.77 35.25
CA CYS A 408 12.98 -7.60 35.23
C CYS A 408 13.33 -6.20 34.70
N SER A 409 14.51 -5.68 35.05
CA SER A 409 15.05 -4.43 34.48
C SER A 409 15.04 -4.45 32.95
N SER A 410 14.58 -3.36 32.34
CA SER A 410 14.48 -3.19 30.88
C SER A 410 13.35 -4.00 30.20
N SER A 411 12.34 -4.44 30.95
CA SER A 411 11.16 -5.09 30.35
C SER A 411 10.27 -4.07 29.65
N ALA A 412 9.79 -4.39 28.46
CA ALA A 412 8.94 -3.54 27.64
C ALA A 412 7.62 -4.23 27.27
N VAL A 413 6.54 -3.44 27.29
CA VAL A 413 5.22 -3.81 26.80
C VAL A 413 4.78 -2.77 25.76
N LYS A 414 4.30 -3.22 24.60
CA LYS A 414 3.93 -2.36 23.47
C LYS A 414 2.51 -2.69 23.01
N LEU A 415 1.61 -1.72 23.04
CA LEU A 415 0.21 -1.83 22.64
C LEU A 415 -0.11 -0.78 21.58
N TRP A 416 -0.65 -1.18 20.44
CA TRP A 416 -1.06 -0.22 19.42
C TRP A 416 -2.22 -0.68 18.54
N ASN A 417 -2.99 0.29 18.05
CA ASN A 417 -4.20 0.05 17.26
C ASN A 417 -5.20 -0.89 17.96
N ASP A 418 -5.20 -0.95 19.29
CA ASP A 418 -6.15 -1.77 20.03
C ASP A 418 -7.43 -0.97 20.32
N VAL A 419 -8.59 -1.64 20.24
CA VAL A 419 -9.90 -1.11 20.63
C VAL A 419 -10.34 -1.81 21.91
N ILE A 420 -10.45 -1.05 23.00
CA ILE A 420 -10.78 -1.61 24.33
C ILE A 420 -11.99 -0.90 24.89
N TYR A 421 -13.06 -1.62 25.20
CA TYR A 421 -14.29 -0.97 25.64
C TYR A 421 -15.11 -1.75 26.65
N ASP A 422 -16.08 -1.08 27.27
CA ASP A 422 -17.09 -1.69 28.13
C ASP A 422 -16.57 -2.30 29.45
N PHE A 423 -15.44 -1.79 29.95
CA PHE A 423 -14.96 -2.08 31.30
C PHE A 423 -15.51 -1.08 32.32
N ASN A 424 -16.84 -1.03 32.43
CA ASN A 424 -17.55 -0.10 33.31
C ASN A 424 -18.29 -0.81 34.46
N THR A 425 -18.67 -0.07 35.50
CA THR A 425 -19.49 -0.56 36.59
C THR A 425 -20.24 0.58 37.28
N THR A 426 -21.41 0.29 37.84
CA THR A 426 -22.21 1.23 38.64
C THR A 426 -21.78 1.31 40.12
N GLY A 427 -20.88 0.43 40.58
CA GLY A 427 -20.39 0.39 41.96
C GLY A 427 -19.02 1.05 42.16
N ASP A 428 -18.54 1.05 43.41
CA ASP A 428 -17.23 1.64 43.80
C ASP A 428 -16.01 0.79 43.38
N VAL A 429 -16.21 -0.26 42.58
CA VAL A 429 -15.17 -1.26 42.30
C VAL A 429 -14.32 -0.89 41.09
N ILE A 430 -13.10 -1.43 41.02
CA ILE A 430 -12.12 -1.12 39.98
C ILE A 430 -12.50 -1.86 38.69
N CYS A 431 -12.83 -1.12 37.64
CA CYS A 431 -12.91 -1.64 36.28
C CYS A 431 -12.05 -0.75 35.39
N ARG A 432 -11.12 -1.33 34.63
CA ARG A 432 -10.23 -0.55 33.77
C ARG A 432 -10.06 -1.15 32.38
N GLY A 433 -9.95 -0.31 31.36
CA GLY A 433 -9.54 -0.77 30.03
C GLY A 433 -8.11 -1.34 30.10
N ILE A 434 -7.16 -0.48 30.49
CA ILE A 434 -5.74 -0.86 30.65
C ILE A 434 -5.27 -0.54 32.08
N TYR A 435 -4.67 -1.53 32.73
CA TYR A 435 -3.90 -1.35 33.95
C TYR A 435 -2.41 -1.56 33.66
N ALA A 436 -1.74 -0.46 33.32
CA ALA A 436 -0.34 -0.41 32.95
C ALA A 436 0.55 -0.15 34.18
N GLY A 437 1.66 -0.87 34.24
CA GLY A 437 2.75 -0.55 35.14
C GLY A 437 2.99 -1.52 36.29
N ARG A 438 4.29 -1.77 36.49
CA ARG A 438 4.96 -2.30 37.69
C ARG A 438 6.45 -2.01 37.63
N GLN A 439 7.14 -2.13 38.77
CA GLN A 439 8.53 -1.76 38.91
C GLN A 439 9.37 -2.37 37.79
N ASN A 440 10.23 -1.57 37.15
CA ASN A 440 11.13 -1.95 36.06
C ASN A 440 10.49 -2.26 34.68
N SER A 441 9.19 -2.00 34.51
CA SER A 441 8.52 -2.12 33.20
C SER A 441 8.34 -0.76 32.52
N ARG A 442 8.56 -0.72 31.20
CA ARG A 442 8.21 0.40 30.32
C ARG A 442 7.05 0.02 29.41
N TRP A 443 6.07 0.91 29.29
CA TRP A 443 4.88 0.70 28.46
C TRP A 443 4.80 1.75 27.37
N TYR A 444 4.54 1.30 26.14
CA TYR A 444 4.31 2.14 24.97
C TYR A 444 2.90 1.87 24.46
N LEU A 445 2.01 2.85 24.62
CA LEU A 445 0.58 2.76 24.33
C LEU A 445 0.25 3.75 23.21
N TYR A 446 0.26 3.32 21.95
CA TYR A 446 0.15 4.21 20.79
C TYR A 446 -1.11 3.95 19.96
N ASN A 447 -1.82 5.01 19.55
CA ASN A 447 -2.97 4.86 18.62
C ASN A 447 -4.00 3.81 19.09
N ASN A 448 -4.36 3.79 20.36
CA ASN A 448 -5.42 2.92 20.86
C ASN A 448 -6.73 3.70 21.00
N THR A 449 -7.87 3.03 20.88
CA THR A 449 -9.19 3.59 21.18
C THR A 449 -9.78 2.91 22.41
N ILE A 450 -10.04 3.68 23.47
CA ILE A 450 -10.61 3.18 24.73
C ILE A 450 -11.94 3.87 25.00
N GLN A 451 -13.01 3.09 25.15
CA GLN A 451 -14.38 3.61 25.23
C GLN A 451 -15.15 3.03 26.43
N ASN A 452 -16.01 3.82 27.08
CA ASN A 452 -16.98 3.33 28.07
C ASN A 452 -16.34 2.45 29.17
N CYS A 453 -15.26 2.94 29.76
CA CYS A 453 -14.58 2.26 30.86
C CYS A 453 -14.69 3.09 32.15
N LYS A 454 -14.75 2.46 33.32
CA LYS A 454 -14.70 3.26 34.57
C LYS A 454 -13.36 4.01 34.69
N THR A 455 -12.27 3.35 34.37
CA THR A 455 -10.99 4.00 34.08
C THR A 455 -10.48 3.55 32.72
N GLY A 456 -10.14 4.48 31.83
CA GLY A 456 -9.59 4.12 30.51
C GLY A 456 -8.22 3.45 30.66
N ILE A 457 -7.22 4.24 31.02
CA ILE A 457 -5.84 3.81 31.25
C ILE A 457 -5.41 4.21 32.66
N CYS A 458 -4.89 3.25 33.42
CA CYS A 458 -4.29 3.50 34.71
C CYS A 458 -2.80 3.15 34.68
N SER A 459 -1.95 4.10 35.08
CA SER A 459 -0.51 3.92 35.26
C SER A 459 -0.17 3.78 36.74
N ASN A 460 0.45 2.66 37.13
CA ASN A 460 0.86 2.43 38.51
C ASN A 460 2.25 1.77 38.62
N ASN A 461 3.18 2.42 39.33
CA ASN A 461 4.49 1.86 39.71
C ASN A 461 5.36 1.37 38.54
N ALA A 462 5.13 1.82 37.29
CA ALA A 462 6.00 1.56 36.14
C ALA A 462 7.32 2.34 36.25
N GLU A 463 8.34 1.94 35.49
CA GLU A 463 9.48 2.82 35.23
C GLU A 463 9.05 3.99 34.33
N ALA A 464 8.28 3.70 33.28
CA ALA A 464 7.66 4.69 32.40
C ALA A 464 6.40 4.12 31.76
N VAL A 465 5.35 4.94 31.63
CA VAL A 465 4.19 4.66 30.76
C VAL A 465 4.10 5.83 29.79
N ILE A 466 4.37 5.56 28.51
CA ILE A 466 4.40 6.54 27.43
C ILE A 466 3.18 6.29 26.56
N VAL A 467 2.32 7.29 26.48
CA VAL A 467 1.07 7.21 25.72
C VAL A 467 1.07 8.27 24.62
N MET A 468 0.81 7.88 23.38
CA MET A 468 0.76 8.81 22.25
C MET A 468 -0.40 8.49 21.33
N ASN A 469 -0.99 9.53 20.70
CA ASN A 469 -2.10 9.38 19.76
C ASN A 469 -3.24 8.49 20.27
N THR A 470 -3.44 8.38 21.58
CA THR A 470 -4.44 7.47 22.14
C THR A 470 -5.73 8.21 22.47
N LEU A 471 -6.83 7.64 22.03
CA LEU A 471 -8.18 8.15 22.18
C LEU A 471 -8.87 7.49 23.37
N VAL A 472 -9.33 8.28 24.33
CA VAL A 472 -10.12 7.80 25.48
C VAL A 472 -11.42 8.61 25.59
N GLN A 473 -12.57 7.93 25.61
CA GLN A 473 -13.89 8.57 25.59
C GLN A 473 -14.89 7.86 26.51
N ASP A 474 -15.84 8.62 27.05
CA ASP A 474 -16.88 8.16 27.99
C ASP A 474 -16.34 7.34 29.16
N CYS A 475 -15.17 7.71 29.65
CA CYS A 475 -14.61 7.08 30.84
C CYS A 475 -14.87 7.96 32.07
N ASN A 476 -15.12 7.38 33.25
CA ASN A 476 -15.26 8.20 34.46
C ASN A 476 -13.94 8.90 34.81
N ASN A 477 -12.82 8.28 34.44
CA ASN A 477 -11.49 8.84 34.43
C ASN A 477 -10.76 8.26 33.20
N GLY A 478 -10.34 9.08 32.25
CA GLY A 478 -9.67 8.58 31.05
C GLY A 478 -8.25 8.12 31.36
N PHE A 479 -7.47 8.95 32.06
CA PHE A 479 -6.06 8.72 32.34
C PHE A 479 -5.74 8.87 33.83
N GLU A 480 -5.68 7.75 34.54
CA GLU A 480 -5.38 7.70 35.98
C GLU A 480 -3.88 7.43 36.25
N GLY A 481 -3.25 8.24 37.09
CA GLY A 481 -1.90 7.99 37.61
C GLY A 481 -0.80 8.86 36.98
N ASN A 482 0.45 8.39 37.03
CA ASN A 482 1.60 9.14 36.55
C ASN A 482 2.07 8.61 35.20
N PHE A 483 2.08 9.48 34.19
CA PHE A 483 2.58 9.18 32.86
C PHE A 483 3.95 9.82 32.63
N ASP A 484 4.75 9.21 31.77
CA ASP A 484 6.04 9.76 31.39
C ASP A 484 5.86 11.08 30.63
N THR A 485 6.79 12.02 30.81
CA THR A 485 6.76 13.35 30.17
C THR A 485 6.83 13.31 28.64
N SER A 486 7.23 12.19 28.05
CA SER A 486 7.20 11.97 26.60
C SER A 486 5.82 11.57 26.06
N SER A 487 4.82 11.38 26.92
CA SER A 487 3.43 11.17 26.49
C SER A 487 2.87 12.46 25.88
N ASP A 488 2.22 12.36 24.72
CA ASP A 488 1.73 13.52 23.98
C ASP A 488 0.67 13.18 22.92
N TYR A 489 -0.06 14.19 22.41
CA TYR A 489 -1.07 14.03 21.34
C TYR A 489 -2.20 13.03 21.67
N ASN A 490 -2.60 12.93 22.94
CA ASN A 490 -3.70 12.07 23.37
C ASN A 490 -5.03 12.84 23.42
N LEU A 491 -6.18 12.16 23.45
CA LEU A 491 -7.49 12.79 23.48
C LEU A 491 -8.37 12.22 24.61
N SER A 492 -8.94 13.11 25.43
CA SER A 492 -9.95 12.80 26.44
C SER A 492 -11.15 13.76 26.35
N ASP A 493 -12.35 13.25 26.65
CA ASP A 493 -13.57 14.04 26.85
C ASP A 493 -13.61 14.77 28.20
N LEU A 494 -12.70 14.43 29.12
CA LEU A 494 -12.60 15.04 30.44
C LEU A 494 -11.62 16.22 30.48
N ALA A 495 -11.77 17.08 31.50
CA ALA A 495 -10.92 18.24 31.72
C ALA A 495 -9.63 17.89 32.46
N ASN A 496 -8.48 18.34 31.93
CA ASN A 496 -7.14 18.13 32.51
C ASN A 496 -6.81 16.65 32.79
N ASP A 497 -7.15 15.78 31.85
CA ASP A 497 -7.06 14.32 31.96
C ASP A 497 -5.95 13.74 31.07
N ALA A 498 -6.02 13.95 29.75
CA ALA A 498 -5.06 13.43 28.79
C ALA A 498 -3.63 13.97 29.02
N PRO A 499 -2.62 13.10 29.18
CA PRO A 499 -1.24 13.52 29.45
C PRO A 499 -0.56 14.06 28.20
N GLY A 500 0.25 15.12 28.35
CA GLY A 500 1.01 15.74 27.26
C GLY A 500 0.61 17.19 26.97
N THR A 501 1.47 17.92 26.25
CA THR A 501 1.26 19.37 26.00
C THR A 501 0.37 19.61 24.79
N ASN A 502 0.44 18.74 23.78
CA ASN A 502 -0.37 18.77 22.56
C ASN A 502 -1.63 17.89 22.68
N SER A 503 -1.86 17.29 23.84
CA SER A 503 -3.05 16.48 24.11
C SER A 503 -4.30 17.34 24.22
N LYS A 504 -5.42 16.80 23.73
CA LYS A 504 -6.72 17.44 23.72
C LYS A 504 -7.57 16.93 24.89
N ASN A 505 -8.10 17.86 25.66
CA ASN A 505 -9.01 17.62 26.78
C ASN A 505 -10.35 18.30 26.50
N GLU A 506 -11.40 17.92 27.24
CA GLU A 506 -12.77 18.42 27.02
C GLU A 506 -13.21 18.28 25.55
N THR A 507 -12.70 17.26 24.86
CA THR A 507 -12.89 17.05 23.41
C THR A 507 -13.64 15.75 23.18
N THR A 508 -14.80 15.84 22.52
CA THR A 508 -15.63 14.69 22.15
C THR A 508 -15.30 14.21 20.74
N VAL A 509 -15.41 12.91 20.50
CA VAL A 509 -15.25 12.30 19.17
C VAL A 509 -16.57 11.82 18.58
N SER A 510 -16.73 12.01 17.27
CA SER A 510 -17.88 11.53 16.49
C SER A 510 -17.55 10.22 15.77
N PHE A 511 -18.16 9.12 16.22
CA PHE A 511 -17.98 7.78 15.63
C PHE A 511 -19.10 7.38 14.67
N VAL A 512 -18.81 6.48 13.73
CA VAL A 512 -19.76 5.95 12.73
C VAL A 512 -21.02 5.41 13.39
N ASN A 513 -20.87 4.56 14.41
CA ASN A 513 -21.99 4.10 15.23
C ASN A 513 -21.52 3.67 16.62
N LYS A 514 -21.32 4.67 17.50
CA LYS A 514 -20.97 4.46 18.91
C LYS A 514 -21.88 3.49 19.67
N SER A 515 -23.19 3.48 19.38
CA SER A 515 -24.15 2.61 20.07
C SER A 515 -24.15 1.16 19.60
N GLY A 516 -23.53 0.89 18.45
CA GLY A 516 -23.32 -0.44 17.91
C GLY A 516 -21.84 -0.83 17.90
N ASP A 517 -21.07 -0.27 18.83
CA ASP A 517 -19.63 -0.50 19.05
C ASP A 517 -18.75 -0.30 17.80
N ASP A 518 -19.16 0.64 16.96
CA ASP A 518 -18.46 1.00 15.74
C ASP A 518 -17.72 2.32 15.96
N PHE A 519 -16.46 2.21 16.33
CA PHE A 519 -15.60 3.33 16.74
C PHE A 519 -14.70 3.85 15.62
N HIS A 520 -15.01 3.55 14.35
CA HIS A 520 -14.42 4.28 13.24
C HIS A 520 -14.86 5.75 13.29
N LEU A 521 -13.98 6.65 12.88
CA LEU A 521 -14.20 8.09 12.89
C LEU A 521 -15.18 8.49 11.79
N LEU A 522 -16.07 9.45 12.08
CA LEU A 522 -16.90 10.08 11.05
C LEU A 522 -16.12 11.16 10.31
N LYS A 523 -16.48 11.40 9.05
CA LYS A 523 -15.97 12.53 8.24
C LYS A 523 -16.04 13.88 8.98
N ALA A 524 -17.12 14.07 9.73
CA ALA A 524 -17.41 15.29 10.45
C ALA A 524 -16.68 15.41 11.79
N ASP A 525 -15.94 14.38 12.22
CA ASP A 525 -15.10 14.48 13.40
C ASP A 525 -14.02 15.55 13.20
N ALA A 526 -13.88 16.41 14.21
CA ALA A 526 -12.89 17.48 14.26
C ALA A 526 -11.97 17.36 15.49
N GLY A 527 -12.19 16.33 16.32
CA GLY A 527 -11.47 16.10 17.56
C GLY A 527 -10.24 15.26 17.34
N ALA A 528 -10.43 14.04 16.84
CA ALA A 528 -9.42 13.03 16.61
C ALA A 528 -8.78 13.14 15.23
N LYS A 529 -9.57 13.49 14.21
CA LYS A 529 -9.10 13.55 12.82
C LYS A 529 -7.95 14.57 12.62
N ASP A 530 -6.92 14.18 11.88
CA ASP A 530 -5.70 14.92 11.52
C ASP A 530 -4.97 15.57 12.71
N SER A 531 -5.14 15.00 13.90
CA SER A 531 -4.77 15.66 15.17
C SER A 531 -3.66 14.97 15.96
N GLY A 532 -3.24 13.79 15.53
CA GLY A 532 -2.11 13.05 16.06
C GLY A 532 -0.79 13.42 15.39
N VAL A 533 0.28 12.75 15.83
CA VAL A 533 1.62 12.89 15.27
C VAL A 533 2.04 11.63 14.52
N ASP A 534 2.81 11.76 13.44
CA ASP A 534 3.37 10.61 12.70
C ASP A 534 4.34 9.81 13.59
N LEU A 535 4.03 8.53 13.83
CA LEU A 535 4.84 7.59 14.61
C LEU A 535 5.56 6.54 13.73
N SER A 536 5.50 6.65 12.40
CA SER A 536 6.05 5.68 11.46
C SER A 536 7.55 5.43 11.59
N THR A 537 8.27 6.38 12.19
CA THR A 537 9.72 6.33 12.40
C THR A 537 10.13 6.24 13.88
N ASN A 538 9.17 6.04 14.79
CA ASN A 538 9.44 5.99 16.22
C ASN A 538 10.29 4.76 16.60
N LEU A 539 11.49 4.99 17.14
CA LEU A 539 12.46 3.93 17.44
C LEU A 539 11.98 2.91 18.50
N ASN A 540 11.01 3.28 19.35
CA ASN A 540 10.48 2.39 20.38
C ASN A 540 9.46 1.40 19.82
N LEU A 541 8.65 1.85 18.85
CA LEU A 541 7.59 1.07 18.21
C LEU A 541 7.29 1.63 16.82
N TYR A 542 7.62 0.88 15.78
CA TYR A 542 7.34 1.24 14.39
C TYR A 542 6.06 0.58 13.91
N PHE A 543 5.15 1.36 13.37
CA PHE A 543 3.96 0.93 12.64
C PHE A 543 3.53 2.04 11.68
N ALA A 544 2.73 1.75 10.66
CA ALA A 544 2.30 2.75 9.68
C ALA A 544 0.90 2.49 9.14
N ALA A 545 0.22 1.47 9.66
CA ALA A 545 -1.14 1.16 9.33
C ALA A 545 -2.00 1.27 10.59
N ASP A 546 -3.29 1.50 10.41
CA ASP A 546 -4.29 1.51 11.48
C ASP A 546 -4.84 0.10 11.78
N ILE A 547 -5.94 0.01 12.52
CA ILE A 547 -6.56 -1.27 12.91
C ILE A 547 -7.13 -2.06 11.73
N ASP A 548 -7.58 -1.38 10.68
CA ASP A 548 -8.14 -1.98 9.46
C ASP A 548 -7.03 -2.44 8.50
N GLY A 549 -5.84 -1.88 8.66
CA GLY A 549 -4.70 -2.10 7.79
C GLY A 549 -4.54 -1.02 6.72
N GLU A 550 -5.29 0.07 6.85
CA GLU A 550 -5.19 1.26 6.01
C GLU A 550 -3.91 2.03 6.37
N SER A 551 -3.26 2.61 5.36
CA SER A 551 -2.01 3.35 5.59
C SER A 551 -2.32 4.71 6.22
N ARG A 552 -1.57 5.06 7.26
CA ARG A 552 -1.64 6.40 7.86
C ARG A 552 -0.79 7.37 7.06
N GLU A 553 -1.40 8.45 6.56
CA GLU A 553 -0.74 9.44 5.69
C GLU A 553 -0.91 10.85 6.26
N GLY A 554 0.10 11.71 6.09
CA GLY A 554 0.03 13.08 6.59
C GLY A 554 0.00 13.15 8.12
N ASN A 555 -0.88 13.99 8.67
CA ASN A 555 -1.11 14.03 10.11
C ASN A 555 -2.03 12.87 10.47
N TRP A 556 -1.59 12.01 11.38
CA TRP A 556 -2.38 10.85 11.77
C TRP A 556 -3.60 11.25 12.58
N ASP A 557 -4.59 10.38 12.60
CA ASP A 557 -5.71 10.48 13.51
C ASP A 557 -5.34 9.99 14.92
N ILE A 558 -5.97 10.57 15.93
CA ILE A 558 -5.85 10.10 17.32
C ILE A 558 -6.81 8.92 17.52
N GLY A 559 -6.28 7.74 17.87
CA GLY A 559 -7.05 6.51 18.05
C GLY A 559 -6.58 5.37 17.15
N ALA A 560 -7.28 4.24 17.22
CA ALA A 560 -6.96 3.02 16.48
C ALA A 560 -7.30 3.08 14.98
N ASP A 561 -8.22 3.96 14.60
CA ASP A 561 -8.70 4.18 13.24
C ASP A 561 -7.94 5.33 12.56
N GLU A 562 -7.79 5.29 11.24
CA GLU A 562 -7.42 6.44 10.41
C GLU A 562 -8.61 6.73 9.47
N TYR A 563 -9.19 7.92 9.59
CA TYR A 563 -10.30 8.31 8.73
C TYR A 563 -9.83 8.47 7.28
N PHE A 564 -10.10 7.46 6.46
CA PHE A 564 -9.94 7.56 5.03
C PHE A 564 -11.23 8.07 4.37
N THR A 565 -11.12 9.15 3.59
CA THR A 565 -12.15 9.45 2.58
C THR A 565 -11.75 8.73 1.30
N PRO A 566 -12.41 7.62 0.90
CA PRO A 566 -12.17 7.06 -0.41
C PRO A 566 -12.48 8.12 -1.46
N LEU A 567 -11.48 8.43 -2.30
CA LEU A 567 -11.63 9.39 -3.37
C LEU A 567 -12.84 9.00 -4.22
N PRO A 568 -13.68 9.98 -4.61
CA PRO A 568 -14.81 9.71 -5.49
C PRO A 568 -14.38 8.98 -6.77
N VAL A 569 -15.20 8.03 -7.21
CA VAL A 569 -14.96 7.26 -8.43
C VAL A 569 -15.81 7.80 -9.57
N GLU A 570 -15.30 7.71 -10.79
CA GLU A 570 -16.07 8.05 -12.00
C GLU A 570 -17.27 7.11 -12.14
N PHE A 571 -18.48 7.67 -12.22
CA PHE A 571 -19.66 6.99 -12.72
C PHE A 571 -19.84 7.37 -14.19
N ILE A 572 -19.51 6.43 -15.07
CA ILE A 572 -19.37 6.70 -16.50
C ILE A 572 -20.65 6.30 -17.23
N CYS A 573 -21.37 7.31 -17.72
CA CYS A 573 -22.50 7.13 -18.62
C CYS A 573 -22.09 7.47 -20.05
N THR A 574 -22.38 6.57 -20.98
CA THR A 574 -22.18 6.76 -22.41
C THR A 574 -23.35 7.48 -23.05
N ILE A 575 -23.07 8.56 -23.79
CA ILE A 575 -24.05 9.32 -24.55
C ILE A 575 -23.93 8.94 -26.02
N LYS A 576 -24.94 8.20 -26.53
CA LYS A 576 -24.96 7.66 -27.89
C LYS A 576 -26.37 7.72 -28.45
N SER A 577 -26.52 8.05 -29.74
CA SER A 577 -27.82 8.02 -30.42
C SER A 577 -28.54 6.67 -30.33
N THR A 578 -27.78 5.56 -30.23
CA THR A 578 -28.29 4.21 -29.94
C THR A 578 -27.28 3.42 -29.10
N GLY A 579 -27.78 2.54 -28.22
CA GLY A 579 -26.95 1.57 -27.49
C GLY A 579 -26.05 2.13 -26.39
N GLY A 580 -26.12 3.43 -26.10
CA GLY A 580 -25.53 4.03 -24.90
C GLY A 580 -26.50 4.08 -23.72
N ASP A 581 -26.02 4.62 -22.60
CA ASP A 581 -26.81 4.82 -21.39
C ASP A 581 -27.93 5.84 -21.60
N TYR A 582 -27.61 6.94 -22.28
CA TYR A 582 -28.58 7.98 -22.65
C TYR A 582 -28.41 8.40 -24.11
N ALA A 583 -29.53 8.81 -24.74
CA ALA A 583 -29.52 9.26 -26.12
C ALA A 583 -29.09 10.73 -26.27
N THR A 584 -29.23 11.54 -25.21
CA THR A 584 -28.81 12.94 -25.19
C THR A 584 -28.25 13.31 -23.82
N LEU A 585 -27.40 14.35 -23.78
CA LEU A 585 -26.96 14.93 -22.51
C LEU A 585 -28.14 15.42 -21.65
N ASN A 586 -29.23 15.91 -22.24
CA ASN A 586 -30.39 16.38 -21.47
C ASN A 586 -31.06 15.25 -20.70
N GLN A 587 -31.18 14.06 -21.29
CA GLN A 587 -31.69 12.88 -20.58
C GLN A 587 -30.76 12.46 -19.45
N TRP A 588 -29.45 12.49 -19.67
CA TRP A 588 -28.46 12.19 -18.64
C TRP A 588 -28.52 13.20 -17.49
N THR A 589 -28.55 14.50 -17.80
CA THR A 589 -28.64 15.56 -16.79
C THR A 589 -29.93 15.52 -16.00
N GLU A 590 -31.04 15.04 -16.57
CA GLU A 590 -32.32 14.86 -15.85
C GLU A 590 -32.32 13.60 -14.96
N ALA A 591 -31.66 12.52 -15.41
CA ALA A 591 -31.73 11.23 -14.75
C ALA A 591 -30.84 11.12 -13.50
N ILE A 592 -29.65 11.71 -13.54
CA ILE A 592 -28.66 11.61 -12.46
C ILE A 592 -28.37 12.95 -11.76
N ASP A 593 -29.25 13.94 -11.94
CA ASP A 593 -29.19 15.24 -11.26
C ASP A 593 -29.28 15.06 -9.73
N CYS A 594 -28.17 15.24 -9.02
CA CYS A 594 -28.17 15.06 -7.57
C CYS A 594 -27.05 15.83 -6.87
N ASP A 595 -27.13 15.85 -5.53
CA ASP A 595 -26.03 16.29 -4.69
C ASP A 595 -24.93 15.22 -4.68
N LEU A 596 -23.83 15.44 -5.39
CA LEU A 596 -22.71 14.49 -5.45
C LEU A 596 -21.89 14.48 -4.15
N THR A 597 -22.12 15.41 -3.24
CA THR A 597 -21.34 15.58 -2.00
C THR A 597 -21.93 14.83 -0.80
N VAL A 598 -23.19 14.37 -0.88
CA VAL A 598 -23.81 13.61 0.21
C VAL A 598 -23.32 12.16 0.22
N PRO A 599 -22.94 11.62 1.40
CA PRO A 599 -22.35 10.28 1.51
C PRO A 599 -23.33 9.14 1.20
N THR A 600 -24.61 9.44 1.05
CA THR A 600 -25.63 8.46 0.65
C THR A 600 -25.68 8.25 -0.86
N ASN A 601 -25.10 9.12 -1.68
CA ASN A 601 -24.99 8.93 -3.13
C ASN A 601 -23.68 8.21 -3.43
N VAL A 602 -23.78 6.92 -3.76
CA VAL A 602 -22.62 6.04 -3.92
C VAL A 602 -22.67 5.20 -5.18
N VAL A 603 -21.49 4.98 -5.76
CA VAL A 603 -21.25 4.15 -6.95
C VAL A 603 -20.68 2.82 -6.51
N PHE A 604 -21.25 1.73 -7.03
CA PHE A 604 -20.72 0.38 -6.88
C PHE A 604 -20.22 -0.14 -8.22
N ASN A 605 -19.06 -0.77 -8.20
CA ASN A 605 -18.55 -1.55 -9.33
C ASN A 605 -18.97 -3.01 -9.17
N GLY A 606 -19.19 -3.72 -10.27
CA GLY A 606 -19.64 -5.10 -10.20
C GLY A 606 -20.26 -5.61 -11.49
N THR A 607 -21.31 -6.43 -11.36
CA THR A 607 -21.97 -7.05 -12.52
C THR A 607 -23.48 -6.97 -12.42
N LYS A 608 -24.11 -6.40 -13.45
CA LYS A 608 -25.56 -6.32 -13.61
C LYS A 608 -26.13 -7.61 -14.19
N THR A 609 -27.15 -8.16 -13.54
CA THR A 609 -27.99 -9.25 -14.04
C THR A 609 -29.42 -8.76 -14.24
N GLY A 610 -29.96 -8.98 -15.44
CA GLY A 610 -31.31 -8.55 -15.79
C GLY A 610 -31.42 -7.04 -16.07
N THR A 611 -32.61 -6.48 -15.88
CA THR A 611 -32.93 -5.07 -16.10
C THR A 611 -33.10 -4.34 -14.78
N ILE A 612 -32.36 -3.24 -14.61
CA ILE A 612 -32.47 -2.33 -13.48
C ILE A 612 -32.73 -0.94 -14.08
N ASN A 613 -33.92 -0.40 -13.84
CA ASN A 613 -34.33 0.90 -14.38
C ASN A 613 -34.04 2.01 -13.37
N ASP A 614 -33.75 3.21 -13.89
CA ASP A 614 -33.61 4.44 -13.13
C ASP A 614 -34.83 4.66 -12.21
N GLY A 615 -34.57 5.11 -10.99
CA GLY A 615 -35.58 5.35 -9.96
C GLY A 615 -36.13 4.11 -9.26
N THR A 616 -35.69 2.90 -9.62
CA THR A 616 -36.13 1.65 -8.96
C THR A 616 -35.58 1.56 -7.53
N MET A 617 -36.40 1.08 -6.60
CA MET A 617 -35.94 0.76 -5.23
C MET A 617 -35.28 -0.62 -5.19
N VAL A 618 -34.19 -0.72 -4.45
CA VAL A 618 -33.38 -1.93 -4.33
C VAL A 618 -33.08 -2.27 -2.89
N THR A 619 -32.90 -3.57 -2.62
CA THR A 619 -32.56 -4.10 -1.30
C THR A 619 -31.31 -4.97 -1.35
N GLY A 620 -30.39 -4.79 -0.42
CA GLY A 620 -29.20 -5.61 -0.26
C GLY A 620 -29.55 -7.00 0.25
N SER A 621 -29.05 -8.04 -0.42
CA SER A 621 -29.37 -9.43 -0.07
C SER A 621 -28.73 -9.90 1.23
N ILE A 622 -27.64 -9.26 1.65
CA ILE A 622 -26.89 -9.61 2.87
C ILE A 622 -27.20 -8.57 3.95
N SER A 623 -26.98 -7.29 3.61
CA SER A 623 -27.10 -6.17 4.55
C SER A 623 -28.55 -5.82 4.91
N GLY A 624 -29.50 -6.13 4.02
CA GLY A 624 -30.85 -5.57 4.09
C GLY A 624 -30.91 -4.07 3.82
N ALA A 625 -29.80 -3.44 3.39
CA ALA A 625 -29.75 -2.02 3.05
C ALA A 625 -30.73 -1.68 1.93
N TYR A 626 -31.22 -0.43 1.92
CA TYR A 626 -32.30 -0.01 1.05
C TYR A 626 -31.96 1.32 0.36
N GLY A 627 -32.13 1.38 -0.95
CA GLY A 627 -31.77 2.56 -1.74
C GLY A 627 -32.58 2.71 -3.02
N LYS A 628 -32.50 3.91 -3.61
CA LYS A 628 -33.06 4.23 -4.91
C LYS A 628 -31.94 4.26 -5.94
N VAL A 629 -32.09 3.55 -7.05
CA VAL A 629 -31.13 3.59 -8.15
C VAL A 629 -31.25 4.93 -8.89
N TRP A 630 -30.14 5.64 -9.02
CA TRP A 630 -30.02 6.72 -9.99
C TRP A 630 -29.92 6.14 -11.39
N HIS A 631 -28.90 5.31 -11.63
CA HIS A 631 -28.73 4.62 -12.90
C HIS A 631 -27.89 3.34 -12.75
N ALA A 632 -28.11 2.36 -13.63
CA ALA A 632 -27.28 1.17 -13.76
C ALA A 632 -26.79 1.03 -15.21
N THR A 633 -25.50 1.27 -15.40
CA THR A 633 -24.86 1.37 -16.73
C THR A 633 -25.22 0.21 -17.66
N VAL A 634 -25.37 0.49 -18.96
CA VAL A 634 -25.73 -0.46 -20.01
C VAL A 634 -24.73 -1.59 -20.11
N GLU A 635 -23.43 -1.29 -19.99
CA GLU A 635 -22.35 -2.30 -19.93
C GLU A 635 -22.46 -3.21 -18.69
N GLY A 636 -23.20 -2.77 -17.66
CA GLY A 636 -23.49 -3.55 -16.47
C GLY A 636 -22.35 -3.62 -15.48
N THR A 637 -21.39 -2.69 -15.57
CA THR A 637 -20.17 -2.64 -14.75
C THR A 637 -20.30 -1.73 -13.54
N GLN A 638 -21.20 -0.73 -13.61
CA GLN A 638 -21.44 0.23 -12.52
C GLN A 638 -22.93 0.44 -12.23
N ILE A 639 -23.24 0.72 -10.97
CA ILE A 639 -24.56 1.20 -10.51
C ILE A 639 -24.40 2.36 -9.53
N PHE A 640 -25.18 3.43 -9.71
CA PHE A 640 -25.21 4.60 -8.86
C PHE A 640 -26.51 4.64 -8.04
N ILE A 641 -26.41 4.76 -6.71
CA ILE A 641 -27.52 4.57 -5.78
C ILE A 641 -27.55 5.69 -4.75
N ASN A 642 -28.74 6.21 -4.47
CA ASN A 642 -29.03 6.96 -3.26
C ASN A 642 -29.46 5.99 -2.15
N ILE A 643 -28.61 5.78 -1.15
CA ILE A 643 -28.90 4.96 0.03
C ILE A 643 -29.88 5.71 0.93
N THR A 644 -30.99 5.06 1.26
CA THR A 644 -32.05 5.62 2.12
C THR A 644 -32.07 5.02 3.52
N SER A 645 -31.52 3.82 3.70
CA SER A 645 -31.40 3.14 5.01
C SER A 645 -30.37 2.01 4.94
N GLY A 646 -29.62 1.81 6.02
CA GLY A 646 -28.57 0.79 6.11
C GLY A 646 -27.34 1.10 5.26
N THR A 647 -26.42 0.15 5.18
CA THR A 647 -25.18 0.25 4.40
C THR A 647 -25.03 -1.02 3.56
N PHE A 648 -24.85 -0.87 2.25
CA PHE A 648 -24.55 -2.01 1.39
C PHE A 648 -23.12 -2.50 1.64
N VAL A 649 -22.87 -3.81 1.48
CA VAL A 649 -21.57 -4.46 1.71
C VAL A 649 -21.01 -5.04 0.40
N ALA A 650 -19.69 -5.27 0.35
CA ALA A 650 -19.06 -5.95 -0.77
C ALA A 650 -19.62 -7.38 -1.00
N ASP A 651 -19.53 -7.84 -2.25
CA ASP A 651 -19.96 -9.16 -2.73
C ASP A 651 -21.46 -9.47 -2.53
N GLU A 652 -22.28 -8.46 -2.25
CA GLU A 652 -23.72 -8.63 -2.08
C GLU A 652 -24.51 -8.39 -3.36
N GLN A 653 -25.72 -8.96 -3.43
CA GLN A 653 -26.67 -8.63 -4.48
C GLN A 653 -27.56 -7.47 -4.05
N ILE A 654 -27.46 -6.37 -4.77
CA ILE A 654 -28.41 -5.25 -4.72
C ILE A 654 -29.59 -5.62 -5.62
N ARG A 655 -30.69 -6.08 -5.01
CA ARG A 655 -31.81 -6.72 -5.71
C ARG A 655 -32.96 -5.75 -5.93
N VAL A 656 -33.44 -5.70 -7.17
CA VAL A 656 -34.82 -5.30 -7.47
C VAL A 656 -35.76 -6.47 -7.19
N ASN A 657 -35.37 -7.67 -7.61
CA ASN A 657 -36.02 -8.96 -7.34
C ASN A 657 -35.01 -10.11 -7.57
N GLU A 658 -35.47 -11.36 -7.47
CA GLU A 658 -34.61 -12.56 -7.62
C GLU A 658 -33.94 -12.69 -9.00
N PHE A 659 -34.45 -12.00 -10.03
CA PHE A 659 -33.96 -12.09 -11.41
C PHE A 659 -33.24 -10.83 -11.90
N ASN A 660 -33.39 -9.71 -11.18
CA ASN A 660 -32.86 -8.41 -11.56
C ASN A 660 -32.08 -7.84 -10.38
N TYR A 661 -30.76 -7.88 -10.47
CA TYR A 661 -29.87 -7.48 -9.39
C TYR A 661 -28.50 -7.06 -9.91
N PHE A 662 -27.78 -6.29 -9.09
CA PHE A 662 -26.39 -5.95 -9.30
C PHE A 662 -25.56 -6.62 -8.21
N THR A 663 -24.54 -7.40 -8.59
CA THR A 663 -23.60 -7.99 -7.62
C THR A 663 -22.44 -7.03 -7.43
N THR A 664 -22.26 -6.50 -6.22
CA THR A 664 -21.19 -5.57 -5.89
C THR A 664 -19.84 -6.28 -5.83
N SER A 665 -18.78 -5.55 -6.15
CA SER A 665 -17.37 -5.94 -5.96
C SER A 665 -16.59 -4.89 -5.16
N SER A 666 -17.30 -3.87 -4.66
CA SER A 666 -16.77 -2.77 -3.87
C SER A 666 -17.77 -2.37 -2.77
N ASN A 667 -17.28 -1.67 -1.73
CA ASN A 667 -18.09 -1.19 -0.60
C ASN A 667 -18.89 0.10 -0.89
N GLY A 668 -18.96 0.53 -2.15
CA GLY A 668 -19.57 1.80 -2.54
C GLY A 668 -18.66 2.99 -2.25
N THR A 669 -18.64 3.97 -3.15
CA THR A 669 -17.79 5.17 -3.00
C THR A 669 -18.50 6.40 -3.56
N GLY A 670 -18.15 7.61 -3.10
CA GLY A 670 -18.70 8.84 -3.65
C GLY A 670 -18.51 8.95 -5.17
N ALA A 671 -19.34 9.75 -5.84
CA ALA A 671 -19.39 9.80 -7.30
C ALA A 671 -18.72 11.05 -7.89
N ILE A 672 -18.08 10.86 -9.04
CA ILE A 672 -17.88 11.88 -10.09
C ILE A 672 -18.85 11.53 -11.22
N ALA A 673 -19.71 12.46 -11.63
CA ALA A 673 -20.67 12.20 -12.70
C ALA A 673 -20.02 12.43 -14.07
N VAL A 674 -19.81 11.37 -14.84
CA VAL A 674 -19.15 11.44 -16.15
C VAL A 674 -20.14 11.14 -17.28
N ALA A 675 -20.21 12.05 -18.26
CA ALA A 675 -20.82 11.80 -19.55
C ALA A 675 -19.74 11.62 -20.63
N GLU A 676 -19.59 10.41 -21.14
CA GLU A 676 -18.73 10.12 -22.29
C GLU A 676 -19.53 10.20 -23.59
N CYS A 677 -19.25 11.24 -24.36
CA CYS A 677 -19.95 11.57 -25.59
C CYS A 677 -19.29 10.91 -26.80
N TYR A 678 -20.07 10.14 -27.56
CA TYR A 678 -19.62 9.47 -28.80
C TYR A 678 -20.15 10.17 -30.04
N ALA A 679 -19.61 9.85 -31.21
CA ALA A 679 -20.06 10.34 -32.52
C ALA A 679 -21.60 10.46 -32.66
N MET A 680 -22.11 11.69 -32.62
CA MET A 680 -23.48 12.06 -32.95
C MET A 680 -23.65 13.58 -33.02
N GLU A 681 -24.67 14.02 -33.76
CA GLU A 681 -25.23 15.36 -33.63
C GLU A 681 -26.18 15.39 -32.43
N HIS A 682 -25.85 16.18 -31.42
CA HIS A 682 -26.69 16.38 -30.24
C HIS A 682 -27.71 17.48 -30.50
N PRO A 683 -29.02 17.23 -30.23
CA PRO A 683 -30.06 18.20 -30.46
C PRO A 683 -30.19 19.21 -29.31
N GLY A 684 -30.06 20.49 -29.64
CA GLY A 684 -30.43 21.61 -28.77
C GLY A 684 -29.43 21.92 -27.66
N SER A 685 -29.83 22.83 -26.77
CA SER A 685 -29.00 23.29 -25.67
C SER A 685 -28.90 22.28 -24.52
N VAL A 686 -27.79 22.36 -23.77
CA VAL A 686 -27.57 21.60 -22.55
C VAL A 686 -27.49 22.54 -21.35
N TYR A 687 -28.25 22.24 -20.29
CA TYR A 687 -28.29 23.03 -19.07
C TYR A 687 -27.81 22.24 -17.86
N LEU A 688 -26.78 22.74 -17.18
CA LEU A 688 -26.27 22.20 -15.92
C LEU A 688 -26.72 23.12 -14.78
N ALA A 689 -27.92 22.89 -14.25
CA ALA A 689 -28.53 23.67 -13.19
C ALA A 689 -27.72 23.62 -11.87
N ALA A 690 -27.85 24.64 -11.00
CA ALA A 690 -27.34 24.61 -9.63
C ALA A 690 -28.39 25.15 -8.66
N HIS A 691 -28.84 24.32 -7.71
CA HIS A 691 -29.59 24.69 -6.50
C HIS A 691 -30.04 23.42 -5.74
N THR A 692 -30.67 23.60 -4.57
CA THR A 692 -31.29 22.52 -3.80
C THR A 692 -32.22 21.68 -4.67
N GLY A 693 -31.93 20.38 -4.76
CA GLY A 693 -32.67 19.41 -5.59
C GLY A 693 -32.09 19.15 -6.98
N HIS A 694 -30.96 19.80 -7.32
CA HIS A 694 -30.18 19.60 -8.53
C HIS A 694 -28.70 19.41 -8.17
N TRP A 695 -27.79 19.59 -9.12
CA TRP A 695 -26.35 19.45 -8.96
C TRP A 695 -25.82 20.28 -7.79
N THR A 696 -25.32 19.56 -6.79
CA THR A 696 -24.38 20.08 -5.78
C THR A 696 -23.06 19.34 -5.97
N THR A 697 -21.98 20.07 -6.19
CA THR A 697 -20.65 19.53 -6.50
C THR A 697 -19.61 20.02 -5.50
N SER A 698 -18.42 19.44 -5.56
CA SER A 698 -17.21 19.93 -4.91
C SER A 698 -16.02 19.74 -5.85
N PRO A 699 -14.82 20.28 -5.51
CA PRO A 699 -13.60 19.99 -6.26
C PRO A 699 -13.26 18.50 -6.41
N ASP A 700 -13.72 17.66 -5.47
CA ASP A 700 -13.51 16.20 -5.45
C ASP A 700 -14.69 15.44 -6.10
N ASN A 701 -15.91 15.97 -5.99
CA ASN A 701 -17.17 15.40 -6.51
C ASN A 701 -17.77 16.32 -7.58
N TYR A 702 -17.29 16.20 -8.81
CA TYR A 702 -17.60 17.13 -9.90
C TYR A 702 -18.32 16.46 -11.07
N ILE A 703 -18.75 17.29 -12.02
CA ILE A 703 -19.31 16.87 -13.30
C ILE A 703 -18.22 16.88 -14.36
N GLU A 704 -18.10 15.83 -15.16
CA GLU A 704 -17.23 15.77 -16.32
C GLU A 704 -18.01 15.37 -17.57
N ILE A 705 -17.88 16.15 -18.64
CA ILE A 705 -18.45 15.83 -19.95
C ILE A 705 -17.29 15.83 -20.94
N ARG A 706 -17.00 14.65 -21.49
CA ARG A 706 -15.82 14.45 -22.34
C ARG A 706 -16.13 13.63 -23.58
N THR A 707 -15.30 13.77 -24.60
CA THR A 707 -15.15 12.73 -25.63
C THR A 707 -14.01 11.79 -25.25
N PRO A 708 -14.20 10.45 -25.33
CA PRO A 708 -13.08 9.53 -25.24
C PRO A 708 -12.13 9.77 -26.42
N VAL A 709 -10.85 9.43 -26.26
CA VAL A 709 -9.78 9.73 -27.24
C VAL A 709 -10.13 9.27 -28.66
N SER A 710 -10.78 8.11 -28.83
CA SER A 710 -11.20 7.61 -30.14
C SER A 710 -12.30 8.46 -30.83
N GLU A 711 -13.08 9.18 -30.04
CA GLU A 711 -14.24 9.98 -30.49
C GLU A 711 -13.93 11.49 -30.50
N ARG A 712 -12.75 11.89 -30.04
CA ARG A 712 -12.33 13.29 -30.05
C ARG A 712 -12.01 13.76 -31.46
N HIS A 713 -12.20 15.05 -31.71
CA HIS A 713 -11.65 15.72 -32.88
C HIS A 713 -10.12 15.79 -32.81
N THR A 714 -9.45 16.02 -33.94
CA THR A 714 -7.99 16.19 -34.01
C THR A 714 -7.68 17.66 -34.29
N GLY A 715 -7.98 18.54 -33.33
CA GLY A 715 -7.81 20.00 -33.46
C GLY A 715 -8.62 20.73 -34.54
N THR A 716 -9.34 20.02 -35.42
CA THR A 716 -10.19 20.55 -36.49
C THR A 716 -11.61 19.99 -36.38
N LEU A 717 -12.62 20.80 -36.71
CA LEU A 717 -14.01 20.39 -36.62
C LEU A 717 -14.30 19.22 -37.58
N ASP A 718 -14.93 18.17 -37.05
CA ASP A 718 -15.31 16.95 -37.75
C ASP A 718 -16.78 16.60 -37.44
N ASP A 719 -17.65 16.74 -38.45
CA ASP A 719 -19.08 16.44 -38.35
C ASP A 719 -19.37 14.95 -38.08
N THR A 720 -18.37 14.07 -38.15
CA THR A 720 -18.51 12.65 -37.79
C THR A 720 -18.31 12.39 -36.30
N LYS A 721 -17.84 13.38 -35.52
CA LYS A 721 -17.64 13.28 -34.07
C LYS A 721 -18.83 13.84 -33.29
N PHE A 722 -18.76 13.83 -31.96
CA PHE A 722 -19.79 14.45 -31.13
C PHE A 722 -19.81 15.98 -31.38
N LYS A 723 -20.98 16.51 -31.72
CA LYS A 723 -21.17 17.95 -31.96
C LYS A 723 -22.51 18.41 -31.40
N ILE A 724 -22.54 19.60 -30.82
CA ILE A 724 -23.75 20.31 -30.43
C ILE A 724 -23.96 21.49 -31.38
N THR A 725 -25.13 21.54 -32.04
CA THR A 725 -25.54 22.71 -32.82
C THR A 725 -26.55 23.55 -32.04
N ALA A 726 -26.18 24.81 -31.78
CA ALA A 726 -27.02 25.80 -31.13
C ALA A 726 -27.67 26.73 -32.19
N ASP A 727 -28.79 26.29 -32.77
CA ASP A 727 -29.56 27.01 -33.78
C ASP A 727 -30.86 27.65 -33.25
N ASP A 728 -31.48 27.06 -32.21
CA ASP A 728 -32.82 27.45 -31.74
C ASP A 728 -32.86 28.17 -30.38
N GLU A 729 -32.12 27.70 -29.36
CA GLU A 729 -32.28 28.13 -27.96
C GLU A 729 -31.24 29.17 -27.48
N GLY A 730 -30.26 29.49 -28.31
CA GLY A 730 -29.31 30.58 -28.07
C GLY A 730 -28.11 30.19 -27.19
N TYR A 731 -27.91 28.93 -26.83
CA TYR A 731 -26.63 28.48 -26.26
C TYR A 731 -26.29 27.02 -26.63
N GLY A 732 -25.02 26.62 -26.63
CA GLY A 732 -24.64 25.21 -26.64
C GLY A 732 -24.75 24.63 -25.24
N PHE A 733 -23.95 25.16 -24.31
CA PHE A 733 -24.06 24.88 -22.87
C PHE A 733 -24.43 26.13 -22.07
N SER A 734 -25.23 25.97 -21.03
CA SER A 734 -25.30 26.91 -19.90
C SER A 734 -25.02 26.19 -18.59
N ILE A 735 -23.95 26.61 -17.92
CA ILE A 735 -23.32 25.93 -16.78
C ILE A 735 -23.50 26.78 -15.53
N ALA A 736 -24.45 26.39 -14.68
CA ALA A 736 -24.67 26.98 -13.36
C ALA A 736 -24.00 26.19 -12.23
N ALA A 737 -23.78 24.88 -12.39
CA ALA A 737 -23.06 24.02 -11.44
C ALA A 737 -21.63 24.51 -11.15
N SER A 738 -21.14 24.28 -9.94
CA SER A 738 -19.94 24.92 -9.39
C SER A 738 -18.65 24.29 -9.93
N ASP A 739 -18.60 22.96 -9.99
CA ASP A 739 -17.41 22.18 -10.38
C ASP A 739 -17.74 21.34 -11.61
N VAL A 740 -17.34 21.85 -12.78
CA VAL A 740 -17.66 21.26 -14.09
C VAL A 740 -16.43 21.23 -14.97
N ARG A 741 -16.22 20.11 -15.64
CA ARG A 741 -15.14 19.89 -16.62
C ARG A 741 -15.74 19.53 -17.97
N LEU A 742 -15.39 20.31 -19.00
CA LEU A 742 -15.70 20.00 -20.40
C LEU A 742 -14.40 19.73 -21.14
N ASP A 743 -14.34 18.63 -21.89
CA ASP A 743 -13.12 18.22 -22.59
C ASP A 743 -13.37 17.60 -23.97
N GLY A 744 -12.72 18.13 -25.01
CA GLY A 744 -12.75 17.52 -26.36
C GLY A 744 -14.08 17.63 -27.11
N LEU A 745 -14.92 18.63 -26.79
CA LEU A 745 -16.25 18.81 -27.37
C LEU A 745 -16.24 19.77 -28.58
N GLN A 746 -17.20 19.59 -29.49
CA GLN A 746 -17.45 20.52 -30.60
C GLN A 746 -18.79 21.22 -30.45
N ILE A 747 -18.82 22.54 -30.57
CA ILE A 747 -20.02 23.36 -30.44
C ILE A 747 -20.09 24.33 -31.61
N GLU A 748 -21.20 24.30 -32.36
CA GLU A 748 -21.46 25.19 -33.48
C GLU A 748 -22.65 26.12 -33.17
N VAL A 749 -22.43 27.44 -33.22
CA VAL A 749 -23.43 28.46 -32.87
C VAL A 749 -23.97 29.10 -34.14
N LEU A 750 -25.20 28.73 -34.52
CA LEU A 750 -25.84 29.17 -35.77
C LEU A 750 -27.03 30.12 -35.55
N ASN A 751 -27.50 30.27 -34.30
CA ASN A 751 -28.69 31.06 -33.98
C ASN A 751 -28.52 32.57 -34.31
N GLU A 752 -29.36 33.06 -35.22
CA GLU A 752 -29.44 34.47 -35.60
C GLU A 752 -30.64 35.21 -35.00
N ALA A 753 -31.61 34.49 -34.43
CA ALA A 753 -32.87 35.06 -33.93
C ALA A 753 -32.76 35.61 -32.50
N SER A 754 -31.89 35.04 -31.64
CA SER A 754 -31.76 35.43 -30.23
C SER A 754 -30.66 36.47 -30.01
N ASP A 755 -30.83 37.40 -29.07
CA ASP A 755 -29.71 38.20 -28.59
C ASP A 755 -28.89 37.39 -27.59
N HIS A 756 -27.56 37.54 -27.59
CA HIS A 756 -26.65 36.75 -26.78
C HIS A 756 -26.67 35.24 -27.08
N ALA A 757 -26.64 34.84 -28.37
CA ALA A 757 -26.37 33.43 -28.67
C ALA A 757 -24.93 33.06 -28.25
N ARG A 758 -24.75 31.91 -27.58
CA ARG A 758 -23.50 31.50 -26.91
C ARG A 758 -23.03 30.10 -27.31
N GLY A 759 -21.74 29.84 -27.35
CA GLY A 759 -21.23 28.47 -27.37
C GLY A 759 -21.36 27.85 -25.98
N ILE A 760 -20.61 28.42 -25.03
CA ILE A 760 -20.62 28.04 -23.62
C ILE A 760 -20.92 29.28 -22.78
N GLU A 761 -21.98 29.20 -21.99
CA GLU A 761 -22.31 30.16 -20.96
C GLU A 761 -21.93 29.62 -19.58
N LEU A 762 -21.09 30.34 -18.86
CA LEU A 762 -20.81 30.11 -17.45
C LEU A 762 -21.77 30.98 -16.63
N SER A 763 -22.95 30.43 -16.33
CA SER A 763 -23.99 31.08 -15.54
C SER A 763 -23.77 30.83 -14.03
N GLY A 764 -24.43 31.58 -13.16
CA GLY A 764 -24.38 31.24 -11.73
C GLY A 764 -24.77 32.36 -10.77
N SER A 765 -25.06 31.94 -9.54
CA SER A 765 -25.37 32.77 -8.39
C SER A 765 -24.20 32.74 -7.40
N SER A 766 -23.97 33.83 -6.67
CA SER A 766 -23.01 33.86 -5.57
C SER A 766 -23.38 32.92 -4.42
N GLU A 767 -24.60 32.36 -4.43
CA GLU A 767 -25.11 31.40 -3.45
C GLU A 767 -24.46 30.00 -3.56
N TYR A 768 -24.02 29.60 -4.77
CA TYR A 768 -23.54 28.25 -5.06
C TYR A 768 -22.08 28.28 -5.53
N ALA A 769 -21.26 29.04 -4.81
CA ALA A 769 -19.88 29.34 -5.17
C ALA A 769 -18.99 29.23 -3.91
N PRO A 770 -17.65 29.09 -3.99
CA PRO A 770 -16.81 29.28 -5.17
C PRO A 770 -16.98 28.21 -6.26
N TRP A 771 -16.65 28.56 -7.50
CA TRP A 771 -16.65 27.64 -8.66
C TRP A 771 -15.24 27.16 -9.00
N ASP A 772 -15.07 25.95 -9.53
CA ASP A 772 -13.89 25.51 -10.30
C ASP A 772 -14.35 24.89 -11.62
N ARG A 773 -14.40 25.73 -12.67
CA ARG A 773 -14.88 25.32 -13.99
C ARG A 773 -13.74 25.23 -15.00
N ARG A 774 -13.67 24.12 -15.71
CA ARG A 774 -12.55 23.77 -16.59
C ARG A 774 -13.08 23.43 -17.98
N ILE A 775 -12.56 24.09 -19.00
CA ILE A 775 -12.93 23.85 -20.39
C ILE A 775 -11.65 23.67 -21.19
N ALA A 776 -11.47 22.49 -21.75
CA ALA A 776 -10.23 22.08 -22.37
C ALA A 776 -10.45 21.43 -23.73
N ASN A 777 -9.49 21.64 -24.64
CA ASN A 777 -9.43 20.93 -25.90
C ASN A 777 -10.75 20.99 -26.71
N CYS A 778 -11.58 22.03 -26.53
CA CYS A 778 -12.87 22.13 -27.22
C CYS A 778 -12.76 23.00 -28.47
N ILE A 779 -13.61 22.72 -29.46
CA ILE A 779 -13.82 23.55 -30.64
C ILE A 779 -15.15 24.29 -30.51
N ILE A 780 -15.11 25.62 -30.49
CA ILE A 780 -16.29 26.47 -30.44
C ILE A 780 -16.31 27.36 -31.68
N LYS A 781 -17.25 27.07 -32.59
CA LYS A 781 -17.39 27.74 -33.88
C LYS A 781 -18.65 28.60 -33.92
N GLY A 782 -18.52 29.84 -34.35
CA GLY A 782 -19.64 30.69 -34.72
C GLY A 782 -20.02 30.55 -36.20
N LYS A 783 -21.11 31.21 -36.60
CA LYS A 783 -21.58 31.20 -38.00
C LYS A 783 -20.64 31.93 -38.99
N GLY A 784 -19.62 32.64 -38.50
CA GLY A 784 -18.77 33.54 -39.26
C GLY A 784 -19.29 34.95 -39.11
N ASN A 785 -20.05 35.44 -40.10
CA ASN A 785 -20.65 36.78 -40.06
C ASN A 785 -22.11 36.73 -39.62
N PHE A 786 -22.35 36.94 -38.33
CA PHE A 786 -23.72 37.03 -37.81
C PHE A 786 -24.45 38.23 -38.41
N ALA A 787 -25.65 37.97 -38.96
CA ALA A 787 -26.54 39.01 -39.48
C ALA A 787 -27.32 39.69 -38.34
N GLY A 788 -27.38 41.02 -38.35
CA GLY A 788 -28.22 41.79 -37.44
C GLY A 788 -27.46 42.47 -36.29
N GLY A 789 -28.19 43.31 -35.54
CA GLY A 789 -27.65 44.17 -34.49
C GLY A 789 -27.35 43.47 -33.16
N LEU A 790 -27.35 42.14 -33.10
CA LEU A 790 -27.45 41.33 -31.87
C LEU A 790 -26.13 40.68 -31.46
N THR A 791 -25.86 40.61 -30.16
CA THR A 791 -24.58 40.25 -29.59
C THR A 791 -24.38 38.72 -29.51
N ARG A 792 -23.14 38.22 -29.67
CA ARG A 792 -22.80 36.78 -29.74
C ARG A 792 -21.52 36.46 -28.98
N TYR A 793 -21.41 35.26 -28.40
CA TYR A 793 -20.22 34.84 -27.67
C TYR A 793 -19.82 33.39 -27.97
N GLY A 794 -18.52 33.10 -28.06
CA GLY A 794 -18.02 31.73 -27.99
C GLY A 794 -18.14 31.20 -26.58
N ILE A 795 -17.30 31.70 -25.67
CA ILE A 795 -17.35 31.43 -24.24
C ILE A 795 -17.65 32.73 -23.51
N SER A 796 -18.60 32.72 -22.58
CA SER A 796 -18.94 33.91 -21.80
C SER A 796 -19.40 33.54 -20.40
N TYR A 797 -19.48 34.54 -19.53
CA TYR A 797 -20.15 34.39 -18.24
C TYR A 797 -21.49 35.13 -18.22
N SER A 798 -22.39 34.67 -17.35
CA SER A 798 -23.57 35.41 -16.93
C SER A 798 -23.79 35.24 -15.42
N GLY A 799 -24.54 36.13 -14.77
CA GLY A 799 -24.79 36.05 -13.33
C GLY A 799 -23.68 36.63 -12.45
N SER A 800 -23.49 36.10 -11.24
CA SER A 800 -22.63 36.63 -10.17
C SER A 800 -21.76 35.54 -9.54
N ALA A 801 -20.47 35.82 -9.32
CA ALA A 801 -19.52 34.89 -8.69
C ALA A 801 -19.24 35.28 -7.21
N SER A 802 -18.94 34.30 -6.36
CA SER A 802 -18.40 34.54 -5.01
C SER A 802 -16.87 34.61 -5.03
N LEU A 803 -16.30 35.09 -3.92
CA LEU A 803 -14.84 35.13 -3.70
C LEU A 803 -14.21 33.76 -3.97
N ASN A 804 -13.07 33.78 -4.66
CA ASN A 804 -12.29 32.61 -5.06
C ASN A 804 -12.89 31.72 -6.16
N SER A 805 -13.92 32.18 -6.90
CA SER A 805 -14.39 31.43 -8.06
C SER A 805 -13.34 31.41 -9.18
N MET A 806 -13.07 30.24 -9.76
CA MET A 806 -12.04 30.02 -10.77
C MET A 806 -12.62 29.47 -12.07
N VAL A 807 -12.12 29.98 -13.19
CA VAL A 807 -12.38 29.44 -14.53
C VAL A 807 -11.05 29.20 -15.24
N LYS A 808 -10.87 28.00 -15.79
CA LYS A 808 -9.64 27.56 -16.47
C LYS A 808 -9.98 27.12 -17.89
N LEU A 809 -9.40 27.80 -18.88
CA LEU A 809 -9.60 27.54 -20.31
C LEU A 809 -8.26 27.22 -20.96
N TRP A 810 -8.09 26.04 -21.54
CA TRP A 810 -6.86 25.74 -22.28
C TRP A 810 -7.05 24.86 -23.50
N ASN A 811 -6.13 25.00 -24.47
CA ASN A 811 -6.13 24.24 -25.72
C ASN A 811 -7.45 24.32 -26.50
N ASN A 812 -8.24 25.37 -26.33
CA ASN A 812 -9.48 25.51 -27.07
C ASN A 812 -9.24 26.27 -28.38
N VAL A 813 -10.02 25.91 -29.40
CA VAL A 813 -10.06 26.61 -30.69
C VAL A 813 -11.42 27.32 -30.80
N VAL A 814 -11.41 28.65 -30.79
CA VAL A 814 -12.62 29.48 -30.82
C VAL A 814 -12.61 30.38 -32.04
N TYR A 815 -13.57 30.23 -32.95
CA TYR A 815 -13.52 31.00 -34.20
C TYR A 815 -14.88 31.40 -34.76
N ASP A 816 -14.85 32.32 -35.72
CA ASP A 816 -16.01 32.71 -36.52
C ASP A 816 -17.13 33.41 -35.72
N PHE A 817 -16.76 34.15 -34.66
CA PHE A 817 -17.64 35.08 -33.96
C PHE A 817 -17.47 36.50 -34.49
N ASN A 818 -17.81 36.74 -35.76
CA ASN A 818 -17.71 38.03 -36.41
C ASN A 818 -19.11 38.66 -36.68
N ALA A 819 -19.17 39.96 -36.96
CA ALA A 819 -20.42 40.68 -37.15
C ALA A 819 -20.41 41.51 -38.44
N ALA A 820 -21.50 41.48 -39.20
CA ALA A 820 -21.68 42.39 -40.34
C ALA A 820 -21.90 43.86 -39.91
N SER A 821 -22.26 44.10 -38.64
CA SER A 821 -22.59 45.41 -38.05
C SER A 821 -21.47 45.94 -37.14
N THR A 822 -21.20 47.24 -37.20
CA THR A 822 -20.22 47.91 -36.32
C THR A 822 -20.72 48.07 -34.88
N ASN A 823 -22.05 48.07 -34.63
CA ASN A 823 -22.66 48.36 -33.32
C ASN A 823 -22.89 47.11 -32.45
N THR A 824 -22.45 45.95 -32.91
CA THR A 824 -22.80 44.65 -32.33
C THR A 824 -21.56 43.97 -31.76
N ALA A 825 -21.62 43.37 -30.57
CA ALA A 825 -20.49 42.62 -30.03
C ALA A 825 -20.54 41.16 -30.49
N CYS A 826 -19.48 40.66 -31.12
CA CYS A 826 -19.30 39.23 -31.37
C CYS A 826 -17.92 38.86 -30.82
N ILE A 827 -17.90 38.11 -29.73
CA ILE A 827 -16.70 37.94 -28.90
C ILE A 827 -16.36 36.45 -28.85
N GLY A 828 -15.10 36.09 -29.11
CA GLY A 828 -14.64 34.71 -28.95
C GLY A 828 -14.74 34.28 -27.49
N VAL A 829 -14.01 34.96 -26.59
CA VAL A 829 -14.03 34.70 -25.15
C VAL A 829 -14.29 35.98 -24.37
N TRP A 830 -15.39 36.02 -23.62
CA TRP A 830 -15.64 37.05 -22.62
C TRP A 830 -15.26 36.52 -21.24
N ALA A 831 -14.03 36.83 -20.80
CA ALA A 831 -13.48 36.36 -19.54
C ALA A 831 -13.57 37.44 -18.47
N GLY A 832 -14.24 37.17 -17.34
CA GLY A 832 -14.07 37.96 -16.13
C GLY A 832 -15.35 38.53 -15.49
N LYS A 833 -15.71 38.01 -14.32
CA LYS A 833 -16.79 38.50 -13.45
C LYS A 833 -16.24 38.88 -12.07
N GLN A 834 -16.89 39.81 -11.37
CA GLN A 834 -16.46 40.25 -10.04
C GLN A 834 -16.28 39.04 -9.12
N ASN A 835 -15.19 39.03 -8.35
CA ASN A 835 -14.79 37.94 -7.44
C ASN A 835 -14.29 36.63 -8.12
N SER A 836 -14.19 36.59 -9.45
CA SER A 836 -13.65 35.43 -10.18
C SER A 836 -12.23 35.67 -10.70
N LYS A 837 -11.49 34.57 -10.86
CA LYS A 837 -10.17 34.50 -11.50
C LYS A 837 -10.24 33.62 -12.74
N TRP A 838 -9.69 34.10 -13.85
CA TRP A 838 -9.70 33.40 -15.14
C TRP A 838 -8.27 33.12 -15.58
N TYR A 839 -8.01 31.86 -15.94
CA TYR A 839 -6.74 31.39 -16.48
C TYR A 839 -6.99 30.89 -17.90
N VAL A 840 -6.54 31.65 -18.90
CA VAL A 840 -6.83 31.40 -20.32
C VAL A 840 -5.50 31.12 -21.02
N TYR A 841 -5.13 29.85 -21.11
CA TYR A 841 -3.78 29.43 -21.52
C TYR A 841 -3.81 28.64 -22.83
N ASN A 842 -2.87 28.86 -23.75
CA ASN A 842 -2.72 28.04 -24.96
C ASN A 842 -4.03 27.87 -25.75
N ASN A 843 -4.82 28.92 -25.96
CA ASN A 843 -5.99 28.86 -26.83
C ASN A 843 -5.67 29.46 -28.21
N THR A 844 -6.38 29.05 -29.25
CA THR A 844 -6.31 29.66 -30.59
C THR A 844 -7.65 30.32 -30.91
N ILE A 845 -7.67 31.63 -31.08
CA ILE A 845 -8.88 32.41 -31.34
C ILE A 845 -8.77 33.11 -32.69
N GLN A 846 -9.72 32.86 -33.60
CA GLN A 846 -9.61 33.27 -35.00
C GLN A 846 -10.89 33.93 -35.52
N ASN A 847 -10.76 34.98 -36.34
CA ASN A 847 -11.88 35.58 -37.08
C ASN A 847 -13.08 35.96 -36.17
N CYS A 848 -12.79 36.54 -35.01
CA CYS A 848 -13.80 37.10 -34.12
C CYS A 848 -13.85 38.62 -34.26
N LYS A 849 -14.97 39.30 -33.97
CA LYS A 849 -14.95 40.76 -33.91
C LYS A 849 -14.10 41.24 -32.73
N THR A 850 -14.26 40.62 -31.57
CA THR A 850 -13.31 40.73 -30.45
C THR A 850 -12.81 39.34 -30.09
N GLY A 851 -11.50 39.13 -30.01
CA GLY A 851 -10.94 37.82 -29.65
C GLY A 851 -11.24 37.49 -28.20
N ILE A 852 -10.55 38.18 -27.28
CA ILE A 852 -10.75 38.08 -25.84
C ILE A 852 -11.17 39.44 -25.28
N TYR A 853 -12.25 39.46 -24.52
CA TYR A 853 -12.67 40.60 -23.73
C TYR A 853 -12.37 40.34 -22.25
N GLY A 854 -11.49 41.14 -21.66
CA GLY A 854 -11.23 41.19 -20.23
C GLY A 854 -12.33 41.95 -19.48
N GLY A 855 -13.15 41.22 -18.73
CA GLY A 855 -14.26 41.71 -17.91
C GLY A 855 -13.83 42.21 -16.54
N ASN A 856 -14.81 42.40 -15.65
CA ASN A 856 -14.57 42.93 -14.31
C ASN A 856 -14.26 41.79 -13.32
N ALA A 857 -13.16 41.05 -13.52
CA ALA A 857 -12.70 40.00 -12.62
C ALA A 857 -11.64 40.50 -11.63
N GLU A 858 -11.33 39.69 -10.61
CA GLU A 858 -10.16 39.93 -9.76
C GLU A 858 -8.88 39.80 -10.58
N ALA A 859 -8.81 38.77 -11.43
CA ALA A 859 -7.72 38.58 -12.37
C ALA A 859 -8.24 37.87 -13.64
N VAL A 860 -7.82 38.36 -14.80
CA VAL A 860 -7.89 37.63 -16.07
C VAL A 860 -6.45 37.47 -16.55
N ILE A 861 -5.91 36.27 -16.37
CA ILE A 861 -4.52 35.93 -16.69
C ILE A 861 -4.54 35.13 -17.99
N VAL A 862 -3.89 35.67 -19.02
CA VAL A 862 -3.79 35.03 -20.33
C VAL A 862 -2.34 34.74 -20.64
N LYS A 863 -2.04 33.51 -21.05
CA LYS A 863 -0.68 33.08 -21.43
C LYS A 863 -0.71 32.22 -22.68
N ASN A 864 0.35 32.26 -23.48
CA ASN A 864 0.54 31.41 -24.66
C ASN A 864 -0.66 31.41 -25.63
N THR A 865 -1.51 32.44 -25.65
CA THR A 865 -2.76 32.41 -26.41
C THR A 865 -2.61 33.18 -27.72
N ILE A 866 -3.07 32.58 -28.82
CA ILE A 866 -3.08 33.18 -30.16
C ILE A 866 -4.45 33.83 -30.40
N VAL A 867 -4.43 35.08 -30.87
CA VAL A 867 -5.60 35.79 -31.39
C VAL A 867 -5.27 36.37 -32.76
N GLN A 868 -6.04 36.03 -33.80
CA GLN A 868 -5.76 36.40 -35.19
C GLN A 868 -7.02 36.79 -35.96
N ASP A 869 -6.88 37.68 -36.94
CA ASP A 869 -7.96 38.28 -37.76
C ASP A 869 -9.13 38.81 -36.92
N CYS A 870 -8.83 39.35 -35.75
CA CYS A 870 -9.84 39.99 -34.93
C CYS A 870 -9.86 41.50 -35.18
N SER A 871 -11.04 42.14 -35.11
CA SER A 871 -11.06 43.61 -35.19
C SER A 871 -10.39 44.26 -33.97
N ASP A 872 -10.40 43.55 -32.85
CA ASP A 872 -9.76 43.87 -31.58
C ASP A 872 -9.39 42.52 -30.93
N GLY A 873 -8.10 42.21 -30.78
CA GLY A 873 -7.68 40.89 -30.33
C GLY A 873 -7.85 40.74 -28.82
N PHE A 874 -7.26 41.66 -28.05
CA PHE A 874 -7.26 41.65 -26.60
C PHE A 874 -7.83 42.96 -26.05
N LYS A 875 -9.10 42.93 -25.68
CA LYS A 875 -9.84 44.13 -25.28
C LYS A 875 -9.96 44.29 -23.76
N ASN A 876 -9.75 45.52 -23.29
CA ASN A 876 -9.86 45.98 -21.89
C ASN A 876 -8.74 45.50 -20.95
N ASN A 877 -9.11 45.01 -19.75
CA ASN A 877 -8.20 44.85 -18.63
C ASN A 877 -7.80 43.39 -18.47
N PHE A 878 -6.50 43.17 -18.43
CA PHE A 878 -5.87 41.90 -18.13
C PHE A 878 -4.97 42.07 -16.91
N ASP A 879 -4.77 40.99 -16.16
CA ASP A 879 -3.87 40.99 -15.02
C ASP A 879 -2.42 41.16 -15.48
N ALA A 880 -1.59 41.82 -14.67
CA ALA A 880 -0.19 42.10 -14.98
C ALA A 880 0.69 40.85 -15.14
N SER A 881 0.22 39.69 -14.68
CA SER A 881 0.86 38.38 -14.88
C SER A 881 0.55 37.72 -16.23
N SER A 882 -0.31 38.34 -17.05
CA SER A 882 -0.53 37.90 -18.44
C SER A 882 0.71 38.15 -19.29
N ASP A 883 1.16 37.16 -20.05
CA ASP A 883 2.39 37.24 -20.83
C ASP A 883 2.50 36.15 -21.91
N TYR A 884 3.42 36.30 -22.86
CA TYR A 884 3.65 35.33 -23.96
C TYR A 884 2.41 35.08 -24.83
N ASN A 885 1.64 36.11 -25.15
CA ASN A 885 0.47 36.03 -26.04
C ASN A 885 0.79 36.56 -27.44
N LEU A 886 -0.05 36.26 -28.44
CA LEU A 886 0.20 36.66 -29.84
C LEU A 886 -1.04 37.33 -30.45
N SER A 887 -0.85 38.53 -31.02
CA SER A 887 -1.84 39.26 -31.82
C SER A 887 -1.25 39.78 -33.14
N ASP A 888 -2.08 39.81 -34.18
CA ASP A 888 -1.78 40.45 -35.47
C ASP A 888 -1.91 41.99 -35.43
N LEU A 889 -2.46 42.54 -34.34
CA LEU A 889 -2.64 43.98 -34.13
C LEU A 889 -1.47 44.62 -33.36
N ALA A 890 -1.33 45.94 -33.51
CA ALA A 890 -0.27 46.71 -32.87
C ALA A 890 -0.62 47.09 -31.42
N GLY A 891 0.22 46.68 -30.47
CA GLY A 891 0.09 47.04 -29.05
C GLY A 891 -1.16 46.47 -28.36
N ASP A 892 -1.60 45.28 -28.79
CA ASP A 892 -2.85 44.63 -28.42
C ASP A 892 -2.65 43.54 -27.35
N ALA A 893 -1.82 42.53 -27.62
CA ALA A 893 -1.57 41.41 -26.71
C ALA A 893 -0.92 41.86 -25.38
N PRO A 894 -1.48 41.48 -24.22
CA PRO A 894 -0.98 41.91 -22.91
C PRO A 894 0.29 41.16 -22.49
N GLY A 895 1.20 41.84 -21.81
CA GLY A 895 2.47 41.27 -21.29
C GLY A 895 3.71 41.70 -22.06
N THR A 896 4.89 41.58 -21.44
CA THR A 896 6.16 42.10 -21.99
C THR A 896 6.82 41.21 -23.02
N ASN A 897 6.59 39.90 -22.94
CA ASN A 897 7.08 38.88 -23.87
C ASN A 897 6.04 38.51 -24.94
N SER A 898 4.87 39.18 -24.92
CA SER A 898 3.84 39.03 -25.94
C SER A 898 4.25 39.62 -27.29
N LYS A 899 3.81 38.97 -28.37
CA LYS A 899 4.11 39.33 -29.76
C LYS A 899 2.92 40.06 -30.37
N ASN A 900 3.15 41.30 -30.78
CA ASN A 900 2.19 42.16 -31.47
C ASN A 900 2.61 42.35 -32.93
N GLU A 901 1.69 42.80 -33.79
CA GLU A 901 1.92 42.94 -35.24
C GLU A 901 2.49 41.66 -35.87
N THR A 902 2.12 40.50 -35.31
CA THR A 902 2.68 39.20 -35.67
C THR A 902 1.57 38.30 -36.20
N THR A 903 1.72 37.86 -37.44
CA THR A 903 0.78 36.95 -38.08
C THR A 903 1.20 35.49 -37.89
N VAL A 904 0.23 34.59 -37.71
CA VAL A 904 0.44 33.14 -37.63
C VAL A 904 0.15 32.49 -38.99
N SER A 905 1.03 31.58 -39.40
CA SER A 905 0.81 30.71 -40.55
C SER A 905 0.18 29.39 -40.08
N PHE A 906 -1.08 29.17 -40.42
CA PHE A 906 -1.79 27.91 -40.15
C PHE A 906 -1.71 26.94 -41.34
N VAL A 907 -1.88 25.64 -41.08
CA VAL A 907 -1.88 24.57 -42.10
C VAL A 907 -2.92 24.83 -43.20
N ASN A 908 -4.17 25.13 -42.84
CA ASN A 908 -5.21 25.52 -43.80
C ASN A 908 -6.28 26.41 -43.15
N LYS A 909 -5.90 27.67 -42.93
CA LYS A 909 -6.79 28.72 -42.39
C LYS A 909 -8.13 28.86 -43.12
N SER A 910 -8.18 28.66 -44.44
CA SER A 910 -9.41 28.81 -45.23
C SER A 910 -10.37 27.62 -45.14
N GLY A 911 -9.89 26.48 -44.63
CA GLY A 911 -10.70 25.30 -44.34
C GLY A 911 -10.81 25.03 -42.86
N ASP A 912 -10.68 26.07 -42.02
CA ASP A 912 -10.82 26.04 -40.57
C ASP A 912 -9.83 25.10 -39.83
N ASP A 913 -8.69 24.84 -40.46
CA ASP A 913 -7.58 24.09 -39.88
C ASP A 913 -6.53 25.08 -39.34
N PHE A 914 -6.56 25.25 -38.01
CA PHE A 914 -5.74 26.19 -37.26
C PHE A 914 -4.56 25.53 -36.52
N HIS A 915 -4.13 24.35 -36.97
CA HIS A 915 -2.82 23.83 -36.59
C HIS A 915 -1.72 24.76 -37.12
N LEU A 916 -0.64 24.89 -36.37
CA LEU A 916 0.52 25.68 -36.77
C LEU A 916 1.18 25.02 -37.98
N ALA A 917 1.53 25.83 -38.99
CA ALA A 917 2.30 25.34 -40.11
C ALA A 917 3.76 25.09 -39.70
N ASP A 918 4.40 24.09 -40.33
CA ASP A 918 5.82 23.70 -40.12
C ASP A 918 6.85 24.85 -40.23
N ARG A 919 6.46 25.98 -40.83
CA ARG A 919 7.30 27.17 -41.04
C ARG A 919 6.76 28.43 -40.38
N ASP A 920 5.76 28.31 -39.53
CA ASP A 920 5.35 29.45 -38.72
C ASP A 920 6.53 29.93 -37.85
N THR A 921 6.78 31.24 -37.87
CA THR A 921 7.86 31.87 -37.10
C THR A 921 7.32 32.74 -35.95
N GLY A 922 6.00 32.86 -35.84
CA GLY A 922 5.33 33.72 -34.87
C GLY A 922 5.06 32.99 -33.56
N ALA A 923 4.32 31.90 -33.64
CA ALA A 923 3.81 31.11 -32.53
C ALA A 923 4.72 29.93 -32.15
N ARG A 924 5.40 29.33 -33.12
CA ARG A 924 6.26 28.17 -32.87
C ARG A 924 7.44 28.51 -31.96
N ASN A 925 7.70 27.65 -30.98
CA ASN A 925 8.75 27.74 -29.96
C ASN A 925 8.80 29.12 -29.28
N ALA A 926 7.64 29.72 -29.02
CA ALA A 926 7.51 31.08 -28.55
C ALA A 926 6.77 31.22 -27.21
N GLY A 927 6.15 30.15 -26.72
CA GLY A 927 5.42 30.11 -25.47
C GLY A 927 6.33 29.94 -24.25
N VAL A 928 5.74 30.11 -23.07
CA VAL A 928 6.35 29.79 -21.78
C VAL A 928 5.92 28.40 -21.32
N ASP A 929 6.79 27.69 -20.61
CA ASP A 929 6.48 26.41 -19.99
C ASP A 929 5.44 26.58 -18.84
N LEU A 930 4.33 25.85 -18.92
CA LEU A 930 3.23 25.86 -17.94
C LEU A 930 3.08 24.54 -17.19
N LEU A 931 4.04 23.62 -17.31
CA LEU A 931 4.00 22.27 -16.72
C LEU A 931 3.93 22.29 -15.18
N THR A 932 4.40 23.38 -14.56
CA THR A 932 4.34 23.59 -13.10
C THR A 932 3.61 24.87 -12.70
N ASP A 933 2.74 25.42 -13.57
CA ASP A 933 1.93 26.60 -13.20
C ASP A 933 1.00 26.24 -12.01
N LEU A 934 1.03 27.06 -10.96
CA LEU A 934 0.36 26.77 -9.68
C LEU A 934 -1.16 26.69 -9.78
N PHE A 935 -1.76 27.26 -10.83
CA PHE A 935 -3.21 27.36 -10.97
C PHE A 935 -3.75 26.52 -12.13
N LEU A 936 -2.95 26.32 -13.17
CA LEU A 936 -3.32 25.51 -14.33
C LEU A 936 -2.08 24.86 -14.98
N ALA A 937 -1.68 23.71 -14.44
CA ALA A 937 -0.63 22.87 -15.01
C ALA A 937 -1.20 21.86 -16.03
N PHE A 938 -0.54 21.74 -17.19
CA PHE A 938 -0.82 20.74 -18.23
C PHE A 938 0.44 20.54 -19.08
N ASN A 939 0.45 19.53 -19.95
CA ASN A 939 1.61 19.20 -20.78
C ASN A 939 1.24 18.53 -22.12
N TYR A 940 -0.01 18.65 -22.54
CA TYR A 940 -0.46 18.16 -23.84
C TYR A 940 -1.19 19.26 -24.61
N ASP A 941 -1.20 19.20 -25.94
CA ASP A 941 -1.95 20.09 -26.82
C ASP A 941 -3.38 19.57 -27.14
N ILE A 942 -4.07 20.22 -28.09
CA ILE A 942 -5.43 19.84 -28.51
C ILE A 942 -5.51 18.46 -29.20
N ASP A 943 -4.41 17.98 -29.77
CA ASP A 943 -4.31 16.67 -30.42
C ASP A 943 -3.83 15.57 -29.47
N GLY A 944 -3.38 15.96 -28.28
CA GLY A 944 -2.76 15.07 -27.30
C GLY A 944 -1.25 14.87 -27.49
N ASN A 945 -0.57 15.74 -28.24
CA ASN A 945 0.89 15.76 -28.33
C ASN A 945 1.49 16.37 -27.07
N GLU A 946 2.63 15.83 -26.60
CA GLU A 946 3.36 16.35 -25.44
C GLU A 946 3.92 17.76 -25.70
N ARG A 947 3.93 18.62 -24.67
CA ARG A 947 4.56 19.94 -24.71
C ARG A 947 5.79 20.01 -23.80
N PRO A 948 6.94 20.58 -24.26
CA PRO A 948 7.21 20.94 -25.65
C PRO A 948 7.52 19.70 -26.51
N VAL A 949 7.20 19.74 -27.81
CA VAL A 949 7.70 18.72 -28.77
C VAL A 949 9.16 18.98 -29.14
N ASP A 950 9.54 20.26 -29.26
CA ASP A 950 10.90 20.70 -29.52
C ASP A 950 11.56 21.19 -28.20
N ASP A 951 12.12 22.41 -28.17
CA ASP A 951 12.85 22.94 -26.99
C ASP A 951 12.00 23.91 -26.15
N VAL A 952 10.99 24.55 -26.75
CA VAL A 952 10.13 25.56 -26.12
C VAL A 952 8.70 25.32 -26.57
N TRP A 953 7.73 25.55 -25.68
CA TRP A 953 6.32 25.41 -26.00
C TRP A 953 5.92 26.31 -27.17
N ASP A 954 4.98 25.85 -27.98
CA ASP A 954 4.28 26.69 -28.94
C ASP A 954 3.23 27.54 -28.24
N MET A 955 2.97 28.74 -28.78
CA MET A 955 1.76 29.48 -28.46
C MET A 955 0.57 28.86 -29.19
N GLY A 956 -0.63 28.96 -28.62
CA GLY A 956 -1.87 28.44 -29.21
C GLY A 956 -2.23 27.05 -28.71
N ALA A 957 -3.33 26.52 -29.26
CA ALA A 957 -3.90 25.23 -28.89
C ALA A 957 -3.12 24.01 -29.39
N ASP A 958 -2.29 24.20 -30.42
CA ASP A 958 -1.50 23.18 -31.11
C ASP A 958 -0.01 23.25 -30.72
N GLU A 959 0.73 22.16 -30.89
CA GLU A 959 2.19 22.04 -30.70
C GLU A 959 2.82 21.34 -31.92
N GLU A 960 3.56 22.08 -32.75
CA GLU A 960 4.05 21.64 -34.06
C GLU A 960 5.56 21.36 -34.10
N SER A 961 5.95 20.25 -34.71
CA SER A 961 7.35 19.78 -34.78
C SER A 961 8.18 20.41 -35.92
N THR A 962 9.47 20.69 -35.69
CA THR A 962 10.36 21.37 -36.69
C THR A 962 10.77 20.49 -37.90
N LEU A 963 10.44 19.21 -37.93
CA LEU A 963 10.85 18.29 -38.99
C LEU A 963 9.65 17.78 -39.79
N GLY A 964 9.35 18.47 -40.90
CA GLY A 964 8.52 17.97 -41.99
C GLY A 964 9.10 16.75 -42.73
N MET A 965 9.61 15.74 -42.02
CA MET A 965 9.74 14.40 -42.57
C MET A 965 8.39 13.71 -42.42
N MET A 966 7.71 13.46 -43.54
CA MET A 966 6.65 12.46 -43.74
C MET A 966 5.82 12.13 -42.48
N LYS A 967 4.53 12.51 -42.51
CA LYS A 967 3.46 11.96 -41.66
C LYS A 967 3.42 10.43 -41.74
N VAL A 968 4.38 9.77 -41.11
CA VAL A 968 4.20 8.49 -40.48
C VAL A 968 3.60 8.88 -39.15
N VAL A 969 2.35 8.51 -38.94
CA VAL A 969 1.72 8.50 -37.62
C VAL A 969 2.78 7.95 -36.65
N ARG A 970 3.43 8.82 -35.86
CA ARG A 970 4.19 8.37 -34.70
C ARG A 970 3.14 8.12 -33.63
N GLN A 971 2.46 6.98 -33.81
CA GLN A 971 2.02 6.16 -32.71
C GLN A 971 3.16 6.22 -31.69
N GLN A 972 2.89 6.74 -30.48
CA GLN A 972 3.85 6.84 -29.39
C GLN A 972 4.72 5.58 -29.43
N LEU A 973 5.96 5.73 -29.93
CA LEU A 973 6.74 4.55 -30.29
C LEU A 973 7.23 3.99 -28.98
N ALA A 974 6.63 2.87 -28.59
CA ALA A 974 7.10 2.02 -27.53
C ALA A 974 8.63 1.95 -27.48
N ASP A 975 9.22 1.90 -26.28
CA ASP A 975 10.69 1.87 -26.14
C ASP A 975 11.31 0.70 -26.94
N PRO A 976 12.07 0.96 -28.03
CA PRO A 976 12.65 -0.07 -28.87
C PRO A 976 13.87 -0.76 -28.23
N THR A 977 14.31 -0.27 -27.06
CA THR A 977 15.50 -0.78 -26.37
C THR A 977 15.35 -2.25 -26.05
N PHE A 978 16.30 -3.05 -26.51
CA PHE A 978 16.34 -4.48 -26.25
C PHE A 978 16.74 -4.74 -24.80
N LYS A 979 15.74 -4.90 -23.94
CA LYS A 979 15.85 -5.09 -22.49
C LYS A 979 14.71 -5.99 -22.02
N LEU A 980 14.89 -6.71 -20.92
CA LEU A 980 13.84 -7.54 -20.34
C LEU A 980 12.71 -6.67 -19.79
N GLY A 981 11.49 -6.86 -20.29
CA GLY A 981 10.23 -6.36 -19.74
C GLY A 981 9.35 -7.50 -19.22
N ASP A 982 8.04 -7.31 -19.22
CA ASP A 982 7.09 -8.29 -18.72
C ASP A 982 6.92 -9.48 -19.68
N VAL A 983 6.98 -10.69 -19.12
CA VAL A 983 6.77 -11.93 -19.85
C VAL A 983 5.87 -12.87 -19.06
N TYR A 984 4.67 -13.07 -19.58
CA TYR A 984 3.59 -13.81 -18.94
C TYR A 984 2.70 -14.51 -19.97
N ALA A 985 1.78 -15.35 -19.51
CA ALA A 985 0.78 -15.98 -20.36
C ALA A 985 -0.61 -15.70 -19.80
N TYR A 986 -1.61 -15.45 -20.66
CA TYR A 986 -2.98 -15.16 -20.24
C TYR A 986 -4.01 -15.73 -21.23
N PRO A 987 -5.16 -16.23 -20.74
CA PRO A 987 -5.42 -16.55 -19.33
C PRO A 987 -4.48 -17.66 -18.82
N ASN A 988 -4.10 -17.60 -17.54
CA ASN A 988 -3.28 -18.62 -16.88
C ASN A 988 -3.78 -18.84 -15.43
N PRO A 989 -4.45 -19.96 -15.11
CA PRO A 989 -4.67 -21.11 -15.98
C PRO A 989 -5.63 -20.81 -17.14
N SER A 990 -5.35 -21.35 -18.32
CA SER A 990 -6.28 -21.30 -19.45
C SER A 990 -7.38 -22.35 -19.27
N LYS A 991 -8.63 -21.91 -19.15
CA LYS A 991 -9.80 -22.75 -18.84
C LYS A 991 -10.73 -22.90 -20.05
N GLY A 992 -11.43 -24.03 -20.15
CA GLY A 992 -12.56 -24.19 -21.08
C GLY A 992 -12.19 -24.15 -22.56
N GLY A 993 -10.98 -24.57 -22.92
CA GLY A 993 -10.51 -24.59 -24.31
C GLY A 993 -10.11 -23.22 -24.88
N ILE A 994 -10.04 -22.18 -24.05
CA ILE A 994 -9.47 -20.88 -24.43
C ILE A 994 -7.98 -21.09 -24.77
N LYS A 995 -7.51 -20.43 -25.84
CA LYS A 995 -6.10 -20.49 -26.26
C LYS A 995 -5.31 -19.43 -25.47
N PRO A 996 -4.34 -19.81 -24.63
CA PRO A 996 -3.52 -18.85 -23.92
C PRO A 996 -2.60 -18.10 -24.88
N THR A 997 -2.49 -16.81 -24.66
CA THR A 997 -1.51 -15.93 -25.32
C THR A 997 -0.29 -15.82 -24.44
N ILE A 998 0.90 -16.04 -25.00
CA ILE A 998 2.18 -15.81 -24.36
C ILE A 998 2.67 -14.45 -24.81
N HIS A 999 2.81 -13.53 -23.87
CA HIS A 999 3.19 -12.15 -24.06
C HIS A 999 4.65 -11.95 -23.66
N VAL A 1000 5.43 -11.30 -24.53
CA VAL A 1000 6.88 -11.13 -24.37
C VAL A 1000 7.28 -9.68 -24.66
N GLU A 1001 7.49 -8.87 -23.63
CA GLU A 1001 8.04 -7.52 -23.76
C GLU A 1001 9.57 -7.56 -23.67
N VAL A 1002 10.26 -7.41 -24.81
CA VAL A 1002 11.73 -7.37 -24.84
C VAL A 1002 12.29 -6.21 -25.66
N GLY A 1003 11.45 -5.25 -26.03
CA GLY A 1003 11.78 -4.23 -27.03
C GLY A 1003 11.91 -4.83 -28.43
N MET A 1004 12.63 -4.18 -29.34
CA MET A 1004 12.86 -4.73 -30.69
C MET A 1004 13.95 -5.82 -30.67
N ALA A 1005 13.60 -7.07 -30.92
CA ALA A 1005 14.49 -8.21 -31.11
C ALA A 1005 14.63 -8.59 -32.61
N ASP A 1006 15.77 -9.18 -32.99
CA ASP A 1006 15.96 -9.75 -34.33
C ASP A 1006 15.22 -11.09 -34.48
N SER A 1007 15.04 -11.82 -33.38
CA SER A 1007 14.26 -13.06 -33.30
C SER A 1007 13.79 -13.34 -31.88
N VAL A 1008 12.58 -13.89 -31.72
CA VAL A 1008 12.07 -14.41 -30.44
C VAL A 1008 11.65 -15.86 -30.64
N ASN A 1009 12.44 -16.81 -30.10
CA ASN A 1009 12.13 -18.24 -30.15
C ASN A 1009 11.37 -18.65 -28.88
N LEU A 1010 10.22 -19.30 -29.04
CA LEU A 1010 9.39 -19.83 -27.97
C LEU A 1010 9.39 -21.36 -28.01
N LYS A 1011 9.72 -22.00 -26.88
CA LYS A 1011 9.66 -23.45 -26.68
C LYS A 1011 8.77 -23.79 -25.51
N ILE A 1012 7.89 -24.75 -25.64
CA ILE A 1012 6.99 -25.22 -24.59
C ILE A 1012 7.29 -26.68 -24.30
N TYR A 1013 7.49 -27.00 -23.04
CA TYR A 1013 7.83 -28.32 -22.52
C TYR A 1013 6.75 -28.81 -21.56
N ASN A 1014 6.60 -30.13 -21.47
CA ASN A 1014 5.89 -30.74 -20.34
C ASN A 1014 6.79 -30.81 -19.09
N LEU A 1015 6.25 -31.25 -17.95
CA LEU A 1015 7.02 -31.39 -16.70
C LEU A 1015 8.12 -32.46 -16.77
N ALA A 1016 8.11 -33.34 -17.76
CA ALA A 1016 9.18 -34.30 -18.03
C ALA A 1016 10.32 -33.70 -18.89
N ALA A 1017 10.27 -32.39 -19.16
CA ALA A 1017 11.20 -31.66 -20.04
C ALA A 1017 11.20 -32.13 -21.51
N GLU A 1018 10.12 -32.78 -21.95
CA GLU A 1018 9.92 -33.11 -23.36
C GLU A 1018 9.35 -31.89 -24.08
N LEU A 1019 9.92 -31.57 -25.25
CA LEU A 1019 9.48 -30.45 -26.08
C LEU A 1019 8.11 -30.78 -26.71
N ILE A 1020 7.10 -29.99 -26.37
CA ILE A 1020 5.72 -30.11 -26.85
C ILE A 1020 5.47 -29.18 -28.04
N TYR A 1021 6.08 -28.00 -28.03
CA TYR A 1021 5.88 -27.01 -29.06
C TYR A 1021 7.12 -26.11 -29.21
N GLU A 1022 7.47 -25.74 -30.44
CA GLU A 1022 8.52 -24.76 -30.72
C GLU A 1022 8.07 -23.88 -31.88
N VAL A 1023 8.31 -22.58 -31.76
CA VAL A 1023 8.02 -21.61 -32.80
C VAL A 1023 8.98 -20.42 -32.68
N ASP A 1024 9.45 -19.92 -33.82
CA ASP A 1024 9.99 -18.57 -33.90
C ASP A 1024 8.80 -17.64 -34.09
N ILE A 1025 8.57 -16.72 -33.15
CA ILE A 1025 7.46 -15.77 -33.22
C ILE A 1025 7.77 -14.81 -34.38
N ASP A 1026 7.13 -15.07 -35.52
CA ASP A 1026 7.28 -14.37 -36.79
C ASP A 1026 6.21 -13.28 -37.00
N ASP A 1027 5.20 -13.24 -36.11
CA ASP A 1027 4.17 -12.21 -36.11
C ASP A 1027 4.78 -10.82 -35.93
N THR A 1028 4.23 -9.85 -36.67
CA THR A 1028 4.67 -8.46 -36.63
C THR A 1028 4.61 -7.93 -35.20
N LEU A 1029 5.78 -7.53 -34.68
CA LEU A 1029 5.98 -6.83 -33.41
C LEU A 1029 4.79 -5.91 -33.10
N LYS A 1030 4.14 -6.11 -31.94
CA LYS A 1030 2.94 -5.38 -31.53
C LYS A 1030 3.31 -4.27 -30.55
N ILE A 1031 2.42 -3.27 -30.45
CA ILE A 1031 2.42 -2.27 -29.38
C ILE A 1031 1.26 -2.60 -28.46
N VAL A 1032 1.55 -2.95 -27.21
CA VAL A 1032 0.58 -3.25 -26.15
C VAL A 1032 0.98 -2.39 -24.95
N ASP A 1033 0.03 -1.65 -24.38
CA ASP A 1033 0.29 -0.70 -23.28
C ASP A 1033 1.50 0.21 -23.52
N ASN A 1034 1.64 0.69 -24.77
CA ASN A 1034 2.74 1.54 -25.21
C ASN A 1034 4.15 0.90 -25.09
N LYS A 1035 4.23 -0.45 -25.11
CA LYS A 1035 5.48 -1.22 -25.13
C LYS A 1035 5.54 -2.18 -26.32
N TYR A 1036 6.76 -2.47 -26.80
CA TYR A 1036 6.99 -3.41 -27.89
C TYR A 1036 6.95 -4.83 -27.35
N ALA A 1037 5.94 -5.58 -27.80
CA ALA A 1037 5.66 -6.93 -27.35
C ALA A 1037 5.54 -7.92 -28.52
N TYR A 1038 5.97 -9.15 -28.26
CA TYR A 1038 5.72 -10.31 -29.11
C TYR A 1038 4.66 -11.16 -28.42
N GLU A 1039 3.56 -11.40 -29.12
CA GLU A 1039 2.47 -12.23 -28.61
C GLU A 1039 2.29 -13.46 -29.48
N TYR A 1040 2.20 -14.61 -28.83
CA TYR A 1040 1.94 -15.86 -29.51
C TYR A 1040 0.76 -16.59 -28.85
N GLN A 1041 -0.32 -16.77 -29.61
CA GLN A 1041 -1.48 -17.52 -29.16
C GLN A 1041 -1.25 -19.01 -29.39
N TRP A 1042 -1.05 -19.76 -28.30
CA TRP A 1042 -0.77 -21.19 -28.40
C TRP A 1042 -2.04 -21.98 -28.66
N ASN A 1043 -2.11 -22.67 -29.80
CA ASN A 1043 -3.22 -23.57 -30.11
C ASN A 1043 -3.10 -24.86 -29.29
N THR A 1044 -3.87 -24.93 -28.22
CA THR A 1044 -3.88 -26.06 -27.29
C THR A 1044 -4.84 -27.18 -27.69
N ALA A 1045 -5.42 -27.13 -28.90
CA ALA A 1045 -6.23 -28.23 -29.43
C ALA A 1045 -5.37 -29.51 -29.55
N GLY A 1046 -5.82 -30.61 -28.96
CA GLY A 1046 -5.06 -31.85 -28.82
C GLY A 1046 -4.06 -31.94 -27.65
N ILE A 1047 -3.77 -30.84 -26.93
CA ILE A 1047 -2.87 -30.82 -25.76
C ILE A 1047 -3.61 -31.18 -24.45
N ALA A 1048 -3.02 -32.03 -23.59
CA ALA A 1048 -3.66 -32.48 -22.35
C ALA A 1048 -3.72 -31.37 -21.26
N SER A 1049 -4.68 -31.47 -20.33
CA SER A 1049 -4.67 -30.62 -19.13
C SER A 1049 -3.40 -30.89 -18.32
N GLY A 1050 -2.79 -29.84 -17.76
CA GLY A 1050 -1.53 -29.95 -17.02
C GLY A 1050 -0.75 -28.64 -16.97
N VAL A 1051 0.40 -28.66 -16.27
CA VAL A 1051 1.35 -27.55 -16.22
C VAL A 1051 2.41 -27.75 -17.28
N TYR A 1052 2.66 -26.70 -18.06
CA TYR A 1052 3.66 -26.63 -19.10
C TYR A 1052 4.68 -25.54 -18.74
N ILE A 1053 5.91 -25.72 -19.19
CA ILE A 1053 7.00 -24.75 -19.02
C ILE A 1053 7.25 -24.12 -20.37
N TYR A 1054 7.13 -22.81 -20.50
CA TYR A 1054 7.54 -22.10 -21.70
C TYR A 1054 8.86 -21.37 -21.48
N TYR A 1055 9.72 -21.48 -22.48
CA TYR A 1055 11.05 -20.91 -22.57
C TYR A 1055 11.10 -19.95 -23.74
N VAL A 1056 11.52 -18.72 -23.49
CA VAL A 1056 11.69 -17.67 -24.50
C VAL A 1056 13.18 -17.36 -24.63
N ASP A 1057 13.71 -17.36 -25.85
CA ASP A 1057 15.06 -16.91 -26.20
C ASP A 1057 14.94 -15.78 -27.24
N ALA A 1058 15.04 -14.54 -26.76
CA ALA A 1058 15.06 -13.35 -27.61
C ALA A 1058 16.50 -12.93 -27.90
N GLN A 1059 16.79 -12.59 -29.16
CA GLN A 1059 18.14 -12.27 -29.64
C GLN A 1059 18.17 -10.93 -30.37
N LYS A 1060 19.27 -10.20 -30.22
CA LYS A 1060 19.57 -8.99 -30.98
C LYS A 1060 21.07 -8.89 -31.24
N SER A 1061 21.45 -8.60 -32.47
CA SER A 1061 22.83 -8.48 -32.92
C SER A 1061 23.60 -7.47 -32.06
N GLY A 1062 24.75 -7.90 -31.54
CA GLY A 1062 25.59 -7.08 -30.65
C GLY A 1062 25.08 -6.93 -29.21
N LYS A 1063 24.05 -7.68 -28.79
CA LYS A 1063 23.54 -7.73 -27.40
C LYS A 1063 23.55 -9.17 -26.86
N ASN A 1064 23.56 -9.32 -25.53
CA ASN A 1064 23.38 -10.61 -24.88
C ASN A 1064 21.93 -11.09 -25.04
N HIS A 1065 21.71 -12.38 -25.19
CA HIS A 1065 20.36 -12.95 -25.32
C HIS A 1065 19.53 -12.71 -24.06
N ILE A 1066 18.22 -12.50 -24.23
CA ILE A 1066 17.26 -12.47 -23.12
C ILE A 1066 16.57 -13.83 -23.08
N LYS A 1067 16.82 -14.59 -22.01
CA LYS A 1067 16.37 -15.97 -21.82
C LYS A 1067 15.45 -16.08 -20.61
N ILE A 1068 14.22 -16.55 -20.81
CA ILE A 1068 13.17 -16.50 -19.80
C ILE A 1068 12.48 -17.86 -19.71
N VAL A 1069 12.22 -18.32 -18.50
CA VAL A 1069 11.44 -19.54 -18.22
C VAL A 1069 10.25 -19.18 -17.35
N ARG A 1070 9.07 -19.65 -17.72
CA ARG A 1070 7.81 -19.41 -17.01
C ARG A 1070 6.90 -20.63 -17.12
N LYS A 1071 5.83 -20.65 -16.33
CA LYS A 1071 4.85 -21.74 -16.27
C LYS A 1071 3.50 -21.29 -16.80
N LEU A 1072 2.80 -22.20 -17.46
CA LEU A 1072 1.44 -22.04 -17.97
C LEU A 1072 0.63 -23.29 -17.64
N ALA A 1073 -0.56 -23.12 -17.07
CA ALA A 1073 -1.47 -24.21 -16.77
C ALA A 1073 -2.62 -24.27 -17.78
N LEU A 1074 -2.94 -25.47 -18.27
CA LEU A 1074 -4.11 -25.75 -19.11
C LEU A 1074 -5.11 -26.60 -18.33
N ILE A 1075 -6.37 -26.15 -18.31
CA ILE A 1075 -7.49 -26.84 -17.68
C ILE A 1075 -8.59 -26.96 -18.73
N ARG A 1076 -8.77 -28.16 -19.30
CA ARG A 1076 -9.89 -28.44 -20.19
C ARG A 1076 -11.19 -28.69 -19.46
#